data_AF-A0A182IWN4-F1
#
_entry.id   AF-A0A182IWN4-F1
#
_cell.length_a   1.000
_cell.length_b   1.000
_cell.length_c   1.000
_cell.angle_alpha   90.00
_cell.angle_beta   90.00
_cell.angle_gamma   90.00
#
_symmetry.space_group_name_H-M   'P 1'
#
loop_
_entity.id
_entity.type
_entity.pdbx_description
1 polymer ?
#
loop_
_entity_poly.entity_id
_entity_poly.type
_entity_poly.pdbx_seq_one_letter_code
_entity_poly.pdbx_strand_id
1 'polypeptide(L)'
;LSLPKPLVCSITGCDTTREVKLIRHESNDVIILIRLSSSFAFEPGRSSNLLKFILSKSFKMAMTVMHTFTRNMATAAKINNVVVVGGGLMGSGIAQVAAATGHNVTLVEMNDELVQKAVGGIRKSLERVAKKQFKDDAARGQQFIDGTLSKIRGETKPEKAAQEADLVVEAIVERMEVKHQLFTKLDMAAPAHTIFASNTSSLSIAEIGSVTKRQDRFGGLHFFNPVPVMKLLEIIRTDLTSDGTYRSLVAFGERLGKSCISCKDTPGFVVNRLLVPYMAEAIRLLERGDASARDIDTAMKLGAGYPMGPIELLDYVGLDTTNNILQGWHEKYPENPLFQPIKTLEKLVGEVGGGIMGSGIAMITAANGYQVTVVDVNEEALSRARLQVEKDLRRMAMHVSKGNEEAANKFYADGVARLSYSADLEQVVSKTDLVIEAIVENLEKKQALFKVIDQVALPHTLIATNTSSLSVKEIGSTARRQDRIGGLHFFNPVPLMKLVEVIRTEQTSNNTHEALLAFAKSLRKTTVSCKDLPGFVVNRLLFPVISEALGMVERGDATAHDIDVAMKLGLGHPMGPFELMDIVGIDTVQSIQQQRRDGAIKPSALLDAMEARKTMSWGNAPELPTGVMLLENQVAGHTAAQGCLGLLKPSNNDGTILKPTGKVLCGIREIAFYERLMESPEKQSDDESIDSTAASLELLRRIVPRYYGHPKLTIDDKEVEFIQLEDLANGFDQPCIMDVKIGSRTWDPLATPDKRKAEEGKYKACRQRFGLCIPGFQVFSRKHEGQLIRHGKDYGKKLTEANIRDAFLLFLNANKNGKLQRKLIDHFLRELALIENWARTQTAFRLYSSSVLLIYDAARLDSADQERQDVLGFNSDHTETTDTRSGWVKAKIIDFAHAFPADEAPGTVDYNYLQGIESLVGIFRQFLADDVES
;
A
#
# COMPACT_ATOMS: atom_id res chain seq x y z
N LEU A 1 -51.66 30.41 22.42
CA LEU A 1 -52.95 30.98 21.95
C LEU A 1 -52.77 31.48 20.53
N SER A 2 -53.78 31.30 19.67
CA SER A 2 -54.01 31.95 18.36
C SER A 2 -52.85 32.05 17.33
N LEU A 3 -52.99 31.32 16.22
CA LEU A 3 -52.54 31.75 14.88
C LEU A 3 -53.38 32.96 14.40
N PRO A 4 -52.95 33.71 13.36
CA PRO A 4 -53.46 33.40 12.01
C PRO A 4 -52.48 33.63 10.82
N LYS A 5 -52.80 33.02 9.67
CA LYS A 5 -52.35 33.41 8.31
C LYS A 5 -53.36 34.46 7.74
N PRO A 6 -53.42 34.81 6.42
CA PRO A 6 -52.46 34.73 5.30
C PRO A 6 -52.26 36.08 4.57
N LEU A 7 -51.50 36.10 3.46
CA LEU A 7 -51.92 36.76 2.21
C LEU A 7 -51.10 36.29 1.00
N VAL A 8 -51.55 36.65 -0.22
CA VAL A 8 -51.15 36.05 -1.51
C VAL A 8 -50.94 37.14 -2.57
N CYS A 9 -49.93 36.96 -3.44
CA CYS A 9 -49.79 37.56 -4.78
C CYS A 9 -48.59 36.90 -5.49
N SER A 10 -48.45 36.80 -6.82
CA SER A 10 -49.37 36.73 -7.98
C SER A 10 -48.48 36.71 -9.24
N ILE A 11 -48.84 35.99 -10.31
CA ILE A 11 -47.95 35.80 -11.50
C ILE A 11 -48.41 36.59 -12.73
N THR A 12 -47.46 37.28 -13.38
CA THR A 12 -47.42 37.71 -14.80
C THR A 12 -45.92 37.72 -15.20
N GLY A 13 -45.45 37.15 -16.32
CA GLY A 13 -45.68 37.51 -17.73
C GLY A 13 -44.44 38.28 -18.26
N CYS A 14 -43.88 38.06 -19.46
CA CYS A 14 -44.21 37.15 -20.57
C CYS A 14 -42.98 36.87 -21.48
N ASP A 15 -43.11 35.88 -22.38
CA ASP A 15 -42.41 35.66 -23.67
C ASP A 15 -40.89 35.84 -23.86
N THR A 16 -40.25 34.78 -24.37
CA THR A 16 -40.01 34.69 -25.84
C THR A 16 -39.66 33.27 -26.29
N THR A 17 -40.19 32.86 -27.46
CA THR A 17 -40.03 31.51 -28.03
C THR A 17 -38.92 31.45 -29.08
N ARG A 18 -38.13 30.36 -29.09
CA ARG A 18 -37.38 29.88 -30.26
C ARG A 18 -37.26 28.35 -30.26
N GLU A 19 -37.79 27.71 -31.29
CA GLU A 19 -37.51 26.30 -31.61
C GLU A 19 -36.12 26.15 -32.25
N VAL A 20 -35.49 24.98 -32.09
CA VAL A 20 -34.47 24.47 -33.03
C VAL A 20 -34.72 22.98 -33.27
N LYS A 21 -34.67 22.55 -34.53
CA LYS A 21 -34.98 21.18 -34.95
C LYS A 21 -33.87 20.19 -34.64
N LEU A 22 -34.26 18.94 -34.38
CA LEU A 22 -33.40 17.76 -34.54
C LEU A 22 -33.00 17.60 -36.01
N ILE A 23 -31.70 17.49 -36.27
CA ILE A 23 -31.12 16.99 -37.53
C ILE A 23 -30.04 15.97 -37.13
N ARG A 24 -29.98 14.85 -37.85
CA ARG A 24 -29.08 13.71 -37.57
C ARG A 24 -28.19 13.48 -38.79
N HIS A 25 -26.88 13.61 -38.65
CA HIS A 25 -25.91 13.14 -39.65
C HIS A 25 -24.58 12.77 -39.00
N GLU A 26 -23.75 12.04 -39.75
CA GLU A 26 -22.54 11.34 -39.29
C GLU A 26 -21.22 12.05 -39.73
N SER A 27 -20.09 11.47 -39.30
CA SER A 27 -18.67 11.79 -39.61
C SER A 27 -17.97 12.88 -38.76
N ASN A 28 -16.64 12.97 -38.91
CA ASN A 28 -15.70 13.33 -37.84
C ASN A 28 -15.15 14.78 -37.85
N ASP A 29 -14.66 15.16 -36.65
CA ASP A 29 -13.58 16.13 -36.35
C ASP A 29 -13.81 17.66 -36.44
N VAL A 30 -12.95 18.36 -35.67
CA VAL A 30 -12.59 19.80 -35.70
C VAL A 30 -13.44 20.83 -34.90
N ILE A 31 -12.93 21.17 -33.69
CA ILE A 31 -12.66 22.51 -33.11
C ILE A 31 -13.66 23.68 -33.31
N ILE A 32 -14.01 24.39 -32.22
CA ILE A 32 -14.03 25.88 -32.18
C ILE A 32 -13.95 26.46 -30.75
N LEU A 33 -13.40 27.68 -30.62
CA LEU A 33 -13.17 28.39 -29.36
C LEU A 33 -14.38 29.24 -28.91
N ILE A 34 -14.43 29.62 -27.62
CA ILE A 34 -15.31 30.68 -27.11
C ILE A 34 -14.51 31.80 -26.43
N ARG A 35 -15.04 33.02 -26.51
CA ARG A 35 -14.38 34.32 -26.38
C ARG A 35 -14.75 34.98 -25.05
N LEU A 36 -13.78 35.61 -24.36
CA LEU A 36 -14.02 36.42 -23.15
C LEU A 36 -14.23 37.91 -23.50
N SER A 37 -15.17 38.57 -22.83
CA SER A 37 -15.36 40.03 -22.91
C SER A 37 -16.00 40.65 -21.66
N SER A 38 -15.14 41.03 -20.71
CA SER A 38 -15.13 42.33 -19.99
C SER A 38 -16.41 42.96 -19.40
N SER A 39 -16.38 43.11 -18.06
CA SER A 39 -16.62 44.37 -17.29
C SER A 39 -18.04 44.95 -17.12
N PHE A 40 -18.44 45.17 -15.85
CA PHE A 40 -18.57 46.51 -15.20
C PHE A 40 -18.71 46.36 -13.66
N ALA A 41 -18.76 47.45 -12.87
CA ALA A 41 -18.59 47.42 -11.40
C ALA A 41 -19.30 48.55 -10.59
N PHE A 42 -19.46 48.33 -9.27
CA PHE A 42 -19.95 49.25 -8.21
C PHE A 42 -21.41 49.77 -8.34
N GLU A 43 -22.12 50.31 -7.33
CA GLU A 43 -21.83 50.75 -5.94
C GLU A 43 -22.88 50.23 -4.90
N PRO A 44 -22.73 50.43 -3.57
CA PRO A 44 -23.59 49.82 -2.53
C PRO A 44 -24.61 50.76 -1.84
N GLY A 45 -25.68 50.21 -1.23
CA GLY A 45 -26.46 50.95 -0.22
C GLY A 45 -27.78 50.34 0.27
N ARG A 46 -27.86 50.09 1.59
CA ARG A 46 -29.06 49.66 2.38
C ARG A 46 -29.64 48.26 2.05
N SER A 47 -30.07 47.45 3.01
CA SER A 47 -30.00 47.56 4.48
C SER A 47 -29.88 46.18 5.14
N SER A 48 -29.17 46.14 6.28
CA SER A 48 -28.94 44.92 7.05
C SER A 48 -30.15 44.52 7.91
N ASN A 49 -30.33 43.21 8.13
CA ASN A 49 -30.44 42.67 9.50
C ASN A 49 -30.29 41.14 9.57
N LEU A 50 -30.75 40.38 8.57
CA LEU A 50 -30.75 38.90 8.64
C LEU A 50 -29.32 38.29 8.70
N LEU A 51 -28.38 38.83 7.91
CA LEU A 51 -27.03 38.29 7.78
C LEU A 51 -26.20 38.37 9.09
N LYS A 52 -26.46 39.38 9.95
CA LYS A 52 -25.78 39.52 11.25
C LYS A 52 -26.19 38.44 12.26
N PHE A 53 -27.38 37.86 12.13
CA PHE A 53 -27.82 36.79 13.02
C PHE A 53 -27.12 35.47 12.70
N ILE A 54 -27.13 35.07 11.42
CA ILE A 54 -26.52 33.82 10.95
C ILE A 54 -24.99 33.83 11.15
N LEU A 55 -24.32 34.94 10.82
CA LEU A 55 -22.88 35.08 11.04
C LEU A 55 -22.47 35.09 12.54
N SER A 56 -23.40 35.23 13.49
CA SER A 56 -23.05 35.24 14.92
C SER A 56 -22.95 33.84 15.56
N LYS A 57 -23.76 32.87 15.10
CA LYS A 57 -23.76 31.49 15.64
C LYS A 57 -22.70 30.61 14.99
N SER A 58 -22.60 30.62 13.66
CA SER A 58 -21.61 29.81 12.94
C SER A 58 -20.17 30.17 13.32
N PHE A 59 -19.89 31.46 13.57
CA PHE A 59 -18.56 31.92 13.98
C PHE A 59 -18.21 31.50 15.43
N LYS A 60 -19.19 31.46 16.34
CA LYS A 60 -18.97 30.93 17.70
C LYS A 60 -18.73 29.43 17.70
N MET A 61 -19.50 28.65 16.94
CA MET A 61 -19.28 27.20 16.87
C MET A 61 -17.96 26.85 16.18
N ALA A 62 -17.58 27.58 15.13
CA ALA A 62 -16.25 27.50 14.52
C ALA A 62 -15.15 27.84 15.54
N MET A 63 -15.30 28.92 16.32
CA MET A 63 -14.35 29.25 17.39
C MET A 63 -14.25 28.19 18.48
N THR A 64 -15.35 27.52 18.86
CA THR A 64 -15.33 26.45 19.89
C THR A 64 -14.66 25.18 19.37
N VAL A 65 -14.98 24.72 18.15
CA VAL A 65 -14.31 23.55 17.56
C VAL A 65 -12.83 23.85 17.31
N MET A 66 -12.51 25.06 16.85
CA MET A 66 -11.13 25.54 16.72
C MET A 66 -10.43 25.62 18.08
N HIS A 67 -11.10 26.01 19.18
CA HIS A 67 -10.53 25.98 20.54
C HIS A 67 -10.25 24.56 21.04
N THR A 68 -11.12 23.59 20.76
CA THR A 68 -10.91 22.21 21.23
C THR A 68 -9.82 21.50 20.42
N PHE A 69 -9.79 21.69 19.09
CA PHE A 69 -8.67 21.19 18.28
C PHE A 69 -7.36 21.93 18.54
N THR A 70 -7.37 23.24 18.82
CA THR A 70 -6.15 23.90 19.30
C THR A 70 -5.75 23.41 20.67
N ARG A 71 -6.64 23.06 21.62
CA ARG A 71 -6.20 22.63 22.95
C ARG A 71 -5.23 21.44 22.96
N ASN A 72 -5.38 20.47 22.06
CA ASN A 72 -4.42 19.36 21.97
C ASN A 72 -3.22 19.64 21.05
N MET A 73 -3.31 20.58 20.10
CA MET A 73 -2.15 21.05 19.30
C MET A 73 -1.36 22.21 19.92
N ALA A 74 -1.91 22.95 20.90
CA ALA A 74 -1.35 24.18 21.45
C ALA A 74 -0.14 23.95 22.35
N THR A 75 0.23 22.70 22.61
CA THR A 75 1.50 22.32 23.24
C THR A 75 2.66 22.23 22.24
N ALA A 76 2.40 22.23 20.93
CA ALA A 76 3.44 22.31 19.91
C ALA A 76 3.83 23.78 19.69
N ALA A 77 5.07 24.14 20.01
CA ALA A 77 5.63 25.46 19.75
C ALA A 77 5.57 25.78 18.23
N LYS A 78 4.97 26.93 17.89
CA LYS A 78 4.74 27.35 16.51
C LYS A 78 6.03 27.95 15.91
N ILE A 79 6.80 27.12 15.22
CA ILE A 79 8.01 27.53 14.49
C ILE A 79 7.67 28.46 13.31
N ASN A 80 8.13 29.71 13.34
CA ASN A 80 8.04 30.71 12.27
C ASN A 80 9.43 31.18 11.82
N ASN A 81 10.35 31.37 12.78
CA ASN A 81 11.72 31.79 12.56
C ASN A 81 12.66 30.58 12.61
N VAL A 82 13.35 30.31 11.50
CA VAL A 82 14.27 29.18 11.34
C VAL A 82 15.69 29.71 11.09
N VAL A 83 16.65 29.26 11.88
CA VAL A 83 18.08 29.46 11.58
C VAL A 83 18.61 28.20 10.91
N VAL A 84 19.36 28.34 9.82
CA VAL A 84 20.08 27.22 9.19
C VAL A 84 21.57 27.54 9.26
N VAL A 85 22.36 26.68 9.90
CA VAL A 85 23.80 26.88 10.09
C VAL A 85 24.57 25.99 9.12
N GLY A 86 25.32 26.61 8.21
CA GLY A 86 25.94 25.96 7.05
C GLY A 86 25.19 26.32 5.76
N GLY A 87 25.89 26.92 4.79
CA GLY A 87 25.39 27.33 3.48
C GLY A 87 25.65 26.31 2.37
N GLY A 88 26.22 25.15 2.71
CA GLY A 88 26.50 24.04 1.79
C GLY A 88 25.25 23.45 1.12
N LEU A 89 25.43 22.38 0.34
CA LEU A 89 24.37 21.77 -0.49
C LEU A 89 23.07 21.48 0.28
N MET A 90 23.20 20.89 1.48
CA MET A 90 22.07 20.55 2.34
C MET A 90 21.44 21.80 2.96
N GLY A 91 22.22 22.63 3.66
CA GLY A 91 21.74 23.84 4.32
C GLY A 91 21.09 24.85 3.37
N SER A 92 21.67 25.07 2.19
CA SER A 92 21.02 25.86 1.13
C SER A 92 19.66 25.27 0.70
N GLY A 93 19.58 23.95 0.57
CA GLY A 93 18.33 23.25 0.24
C GLY A 93 17.26 23.33 1.34
N ILE A 94 17.66 23.21 2.61
CA ILE A 94 16.80 23.36 3.79
C ILE A 94 16.27 24.79 3.88
N ALA A 95 17.15 25.79 3.75
CA ALA A 95 16.79 27.20 3.73
C ALA A 95 15.79 27.53 2.60
N GLN A 96 16.01 26.96 1.40
CA GLN A 96 15.11 27.11 0.26
C GLN A 96 13.69 26.58 0.57
N VAL A 97 13.53 25.37 1.13
CA VAL A 97 12.20 24.80 1.38
C VAL A 97 11.48 25.46 2.56
N ALA A 98 12.21 25.91 3.59
CA ALA A 98 11.65 26.66 4.70
C ALA A 98 11.13 28.04 4.25
N ALA A 99 11.92 28.77 3.48
CA ALA A 99 11.53 30.07 2.93
C ALA A 99 10.36 29.97 1.93
N ALA A 100 10.37 28.97 1.04
CA ALA A 100 9.33 28.74 0.03
C ALA A 100 7.96 28.38 0.65
N THR A 101 7.94 27.98 1.93
CA THR A 101 6.73 27.69 2.71
C THR A 101 6.38 28.79 3.71
N GLY A 102 7.03 29.96 3.60
CA GLY A 102 6.67 31.20 4.29
C GLY A 102 7.38 31.46 5.63
N HIS A 103 8.20 30.52 6.11
CA HIS A 103 9.03 30.70 7.30
C HIS A 103 10.08 31.80 7.06
N ASN A 104 10.44 32.56 8.09
CA ASN A 104 11.56 33.50 8.02
C ASN A 104 12.85 32.70 8.25
N VAL A 105 13.82 32.81 7.34
CA VAL A 105 15.06 32.02 7.39
C VAL A 105 16.27 32.92 7.57
N THR A 106 17.08 32.65 8.60
CA THR A 106 18.44 33.20 8.71
C THR A 106 19.45 32.11 8.37
N LEU A 107 20.15 32.28 7.25
CA LEU A 107 21.20 31.38 6.79
C LEU A 107 22.56 31.88 7.32
N VAL A 108 23.25 31.04 8.07
CA VAL A 108 24.53 31.35 8.72
C VAL A 108 25.68 30.66 8.01
N GLU A 109 26.70 31.43 7.66
CA GLU A 109 27.96 30.97 7.06
C GLU A 109 29.16 31.66 7.69
N MET A 110 30.38 31.14 7.46
CA MET A 110 31.59 31.64 8.12
C MET A 110 31.98 33.07 7.73
N ASN A 111 31.55 33.54 6.56
CA ASN A 111 31.78 34.90 6.06
C ASN A 111 30.72 35.30 5.02
N ASP A 112 30.65 36.59 4.71
CA ASP A 112 29.64 37.14 3.80
C ASP A 112 29.79 36.64 2.35
N GLU A 113 30.99 36.26 1.89
CA GLU A 113 31.17 35.68 0.55
C GLU A 113 30.47 34.32 0.44
N LEU A 114 30.61 33.46 1.45
CA LEU A 114 29.93 32.17 1.52
C LEU A 114 28.41 32.32 1.68
N VAL A 115 27.95 33.33 2.44
CA VAL A 115 26.53 33.73 2.49
C VAL A 115 26.00 34.07 1.08
N GLN A 116 26.67 34.96 0.35
CA GLN A 116 26.23 35.36 -0.99
C GLN A 116 26.29 34.20 -2.00
N LYS A 117 27.32 33.33 -1.90
CA LYS A 117 27.45 32.11 -2.70
C LYS A 117 26.30 31.14 -2.47
N ALA A 118 25.89 30.93 -1.21
CA ALA A 118 24.77 30.07 -0.85
C ALA A 118 23.43 30.65 -1.35
N VAL A 119 23.15 31.93 -1.08
CA VAL A 119 21.93 32.62 -1.58
C VAL A 119 21.86 32.64 -3.11
N GLY A 120 23.00 32.82 -3.80
CA GLY A 120 23.09 32.71 -5.25
C GLY A 120 22.83 31.28 -5.77
N GLY A 121 23.23 30.25 -5.02
CA GLY A 121 22.87 28.85 -5.27
C GLY A 121 21.36 28.60 -5.11
N ILE A 122 20.76 29.13 -4.04
CA ILE A 122 19.31 29.07 -3.80
C ILE A 122 18.54 29.74 -4.94
N ARG A 123 18.95 30.94 -5.41
CA ARG A 123 18.32 31.61 -6.55
C ARG A 123 18.35 30.72 -7.81
N LYS A 124 19.52 30.18 -8.19
CA LYS A 124 19.67 29.25 -9.34
C LYS A 124 18.89 27.94 -9.15
N SER A 125 18.56 27.55 -7.92
CA SER A 125 17.65 26.44 -7.63
C SER A 125 16.19 26.82 -7.84
N LEU A 126 15.76 27.95 -7.28
CA LEU A 126 14.40 28.49 -7.44
C LEU A 126 14.05 28.78 -8.90
N GLU A 127 14.98 29.33 -9.69
CA GLU A 127 14.82 29.50 -11.15
C GLU A 127 14.50 28.18 -11.88
N ARG A 128 15.16 27.07 -11.49
CA ARG A 128 14.92 25.73 -12.07
C ARG A 128 13.61 25.11 -11.59
N VAL A 129 13.18 25.40 -10.36
CA VAL A 129 11.87 24.99 -9.83
C VAL A 129 10.74 25.78 -10.51
N ALA A 130 10.87 27.10 -10.61
CA ALA A 130 9.89 27.98 -11.25
C ALA A 130 9.68 27.62 -12.72
N LYS A 131 10.76 27.39 -13.49
CA LYS A 131 10.69 26.90 -14.88
C LYS A 131 10.03 25.52 -15.03
N LYS A 132 9.85 24.74 -13.95
CA LYS A 132 9.11 23.47 -13.96
C LYS A 132 7.66 23.61 -13.49
N GLN A 133 7.39 24.49 -12.51
CA GLN A 133 6.08 24.65 -11.87
C GLN A 133 5.19 25.72 -12.54
N PHE A 134 5.78 26.79 -13.07
CA PHE A 134 5.08 27.95 -13.64
C PHE A 134 5.47 28.14 -15.12
N LYS A 135 5.46 27.04 -15.89
CA LYS A 135 5.87 27.03 -17.31
C LYS A 135 5.14 28.06 -18.16
N ASP A 136 3.85 28.21 -17.91
CA ASP A 136 2.91 29.01 -18.70
C ASP A 136 2.66 30.41 -18.07
N ASP A 137 3.33 30.72 -16.95
CA ASP A 137 3.16 31.96 -16.17
C ASP A 137 4.50 32.40 -15.57
N ALA A 138 5.36 32.98 -16.41
CA ALA A 138 6.68 33.47 -16.01
C ALA A 138 6.61 34.60 -14.97
N ALA A 139 5.53 35.39 -14.94
CA ALA A 139 5.36 36.47 -13.98
C ALA A 139 5.15 35.93 -12.55
N ARG A 140 4.28 34.94 -12.40
CA ARG A 140 4.10 34.22 -11.13
C ARG A 140 5.33 33.39 -10.76
N GLY A 141 6.03 32.83 -11.76
CA GLY A 141 7.33 32.19 -11.56
C GLY A 141 8.36 33.13 -10.93
N GLN A 142 8.46 34.37 -11.42
CA GLN A 142 9.33 35.39 -10.84
C GLN A 142 8.86 35.83 -9.45
N GLN A 143 7.55 36.07 -9.26
CA GLN A 143 6.97 36.40 -7.95
C GLN A 143 7.26 35.34 -6.88
N PHE A 144 7.25 34.04 -7.24
CA PHE A 144 7.64 32.96 -6.35
C PHE A 144 9.13 32.99 -5.97
N ILE A 145 10.03 33.29 -6.92
CA ILE A 145 11.46 33.42 -6.66
C ILE A 145 11.71 34.60 -5.69
N ASP A 146 11.18 35.77 -6.00
CA ASP A 146 11.44 36.99 -5.22
C ASP A 146 10.76 36.93 -3.85
N GLY A 147 9.54 36.39 -3.76
CA GLY A 147 8.85 36.14 -2.49
C GLY A 147 9.63 35.18 -1.60
N THR A 148 10.18 34.10 -2.16
CA THR A 148 11.02 33.15 -1.41
C THR A 148 12.34 33.78 -0.98
N LEU A 149 13.02 34.53 -1.85
CA LEU A 149 14.27 35.20 -1.50
C LEU A 149 14.07 36.31 -0.46
N SER A 150 12.92 36.99 -0.45
CA SER A 150 12.59 38.00 0.57
C SER A 150 12.52 37.44 2.00
N LYS A 151 12.37 36.12 2.13
CA LYS A 151 12.34 35.38 3.39
C LYS A 151 13.70 34.88 3.87
N ILE A 152 14.76 35.03 3.08
CA ILE A 152 16.10 34.54 3.41
C ILE A 152 17.02 35.72 3.73
N ARG A 153 17.50 35.79 4.97
CA ARG A 153 18.54 36.72 5.42
C ARG A 153 19.86 35.97 5.63
N GLY A 154 20.98 36.61 5.27
CA GLY A 154 22.31 36.16 5.64
C GLY A 154 22.81 36.70 6.97
N GLU A 155 23.64 35.94 7.67
CA GLU A 155 24.33 36.35 8.90
C GLU A 155 25.65 35.57 9.05
N THR A 156 26.65 36.14 9.73
CA THR A 156 27.98 35.50 9.92
C THR A 156 28.27 35.06 11.35
N LYS A 157 27.34 35.31 12.28
CA LYS A 157 27.45 34.97 13.70
C LYS A 157 26.28 34.10 14.16
N PRO A 158 26.47 32.78 14.37
CA PRO A 158 25.38 31.88 14.75
C PRO A 158 24.72 32.29 16.08
N GLU A 159 25.49 32.83 17.02
CA GLU A 159 25.01 33.32 18.31
C GLU A 159 24.00 34.46 18.15
N LYS A 160 24.23 35.34 17.17
CA LYS A 160 23.34 36.48 16.85
C LYS A 160 22.10 36.04 16.08
N ALA A 161 22.23 35.06 15.17
CA ALA A 161 21.09 34.49 14.45
C ALA A 161 20.12 33.76 15.39
N ALA A 162 20.65 33.09 16.42
CA ALA A 162 19.86 32.30 17.37
C ALA A 162 18.94 33.10 18.29
N GLN A 163 19.17 34.41 18.47
CA GLN A 163 18.45 35.26 19.43
C GLN A 163 16.94 35.39 19.18
N GLU A 164 16.50 35.19 17.93
CA GLU A 164 15.08 35.28 17.53
C GLU A 164 14.55 33.95 16.95
N ALA A 165 15.28 32.84 17.15
CA ALA A 165 14.98 31.56 16.53
C ALA A 165 13.90 30.76 17.29
N ASP A 166 12.95 30.18 16.55
CA ASP A 166 12.06 29.13 17.07
C ASP A 166 12.69 27.74 16.88
N LEU A 167 13.41 27.57 15.76
CA LEU A 167 14.15 26.36 15.40
C LEU A 167 15.54 26.73 14.86
N VAL A 168 16.57 26.02 15.29
CA VAL A 168 17.90 26.01 14.65
C VAL A 168 18.14 24.65 14.00
N VAL A 169 18.51 24.62 12.72
CA VAL A 169 18.90 23.43 11.98
C VAL A 169 20.39 23.51 11.62
N GLU A 170 21.17 22.59 12.14
CA GLU A 170 22.61 22.48 11.89
C GLU A 170 22.88 21.58 10.66
N ALA A 171 23.66 22.09 9.70
CA ALA A 171 24.08 21.40 8.49
C ALA A 171 25.54 21.78 8.12
N ILE A 172 26.44 21.72 9.11
CA ILE A 172 27.88 21.96 8.96
C ILE A 172 28.65 20.64 8.76
N VAL A 173 29.98 20.70 8.77
CA VAL A 173 30.86 19.53 8.63
C VAL A 173 30.60 18.45 9.69
N GLU A 174 30.72 17.19 9.28
CA GLU A 174 30.34 16.03 10.07
C GLU A 174 31.41 15.63 11.10
N ARG A 175 31.65 16.52 12.08
CA ARG A 175 32.60 16.31 13.20
C ARG A 175 31.98 16.68 14.53
N MET A 176 32.12 15.79 15.52
CA MET A 176 31.48 15.94 16.82
C MET A 176 31.97 17.20 17.56
N GLU A 177 33.29 17.41 17.62
CA GLU A 177 33.93 18.55 18.30
C GLU A 177 33.44 19.90 17.77
N VAL A 178 33.19 20.00 16.46
CA VAL A 178 32.75 21.24 15.80
C VAL A 178 31.27 21.48 16.07
N LYS A 179 30.43 20.43 16.00
CA LYS A 179 29.01 20.51 16.36
C LYS A 179 28.84 20.81 17.86
N HIS A 180 29.64 20.23 18.74
CA HIS A 180 29.68 20.56 20.17
C HIS A 180 30.03 22.02 20.43
N GLN A 181 31.08 22.54 19.80
CA GLN A 181 31.45 23.97 19.92
C GLN A 181 30.32 24.89 19.44
N LEU A 182 29.66 24.54 18.34
CA LEU A 182 28.51 25.28 17.81
C LEU A 182 27.32 25.24 18.78
N PHE A 183 26.87 24.05 19.21
CA PHE A 183 25.70 23.91 20.06
C PHE A 183 25.90 24.46 21.49
N THR A 184 27.12 24.41 22.03
CA THR A 184 27.46 25.09 23.30
C THR A 184 27.21 26.59 23.21
N LYS A 185 27.65 27.22 22.12
CA LYS A 185 27.45 28.66 21.86
C LYS A 185 25.99 29.01 21.58
N LEU A 186 25.30 28.18 20.81
CA LEU A 186 23.87 28.36 20.53
C LEU A 186 23.04 28.25 21.81
N ASP A 187 23.31 27.29 22.70
CA ASP A 187 22.55 27.10 23.95
C ASP A 187 22.65 28.32 24.88
N MET A 188 23.79 29.02 24.88
CA MET A 188 24.00 30.27 25.62
C MET A 188 23.28 31.49 25.02
N ALA A 189 22.95 31.47 23.72
CA ALA A 189 22.47 32.64 22.99
C ALA A 189 21.00 32.54 22.53
N ALA A 190 20.47 31.33 22.36
CA ALA A 190 19.12 31.08 21.91
C ALA A 190 18.09 31.22 23.06
N PRO A 191 16.92 31.85 22.84
CA PRO A 191 15.80 31.87 23.77
C PRO A 191 15.47 30.48 24.37
N ALA A 192 14.96 30.45 25.59
CA ALA A 192 14.69 29.19 26.29
C ALA A 192 13.77 28.23 25.51
N HIS A 193 12.85 28.75 24.69
CA HIS A 193 11.89 27.96 23.90
C HIS A 193 12.48 27.37 22.61
N THR A 194 13.63 27.86 22.12
CA THR A 194 14.18 27.46 20.82
C THR A 194 14.54 25.99 20.79
N ILE A 195 14.02 25.28 19.77
CA ILE A 195 14.33 23.89 19.46
C ILE A 195 15.63 23.83 18.64
N PHE A 196 16.50 22.86 18.94
CA PHE A 196 17.70 22.56 18.16
C PHE A 196 17.54 21.24 17.42
N ALA A 197 17.97 21.23 16.15
CA ALA A 197 18.00 20.04 15.31
C ALA A 197 19.32 19.94 14.54
N SER A 198 19.81 18.72 14.32
CA SER A 198 20.91 18.44 13.39
C SER A 198 20.41 17.70 12.14
N ASN A 199 21.01 18.04 10.99
CA ASN A 199 20.93 17.30 9.73
C ASN A 199 22.13 16.34 9.57
N THR A 200 22.78 15.90 10.67
CA THR A 200 23.75 14.81 10.58
C THR A 200 23.13 13.58 9.91
N SER A 201 23.95 12.81 9.20
CA SER A 201 23.58 11.59 8.48
C SER A 201 24.11 10.32 9.16
N SER A 202 24.97 10.46 10.18
CA SER A 202 25.73 9.33 10.76
C SER A 202 26.09 9.44 12.24
N LEU A 203 26.08 10.64 12.83
CA LEU A 203 26.42 10.87 14.25
C LEU A 203 25.19 10.78 15.15
N SER A 204 25.39 10.43 16.42
CA SER A 204 24.32 10.36 17.42
C SER A 204 23.80 11.77 17.77
N ILE A 205 22.49 11.94 17.66
CA ILE A 205 21.74 13.13 18.06
C ILE A 205 21.84 13.36 19.58
N ALA A 206 21.79 12.31 20.39
CA ALA A 206 21.99 12.39 21.84
C ALA A 206 23.42 12.84 22.19
N GLU A 207 24.43 12.32 21.47
CA GLU A 207 25.83 12.70 21.68
C GLU A 207 26.09 14.16 21.26
N ILE A 208 25.52 14.63 20.15
CA ILE A 208 25.58 16.05 19.75
C ILE A 208 24.86 16.94 20.78
N GLY A 209 23.64 16.54 21.21
CA GLY A 209 22.81 17.30 22.14
C GLY A 209 23.35 17.34 23.58
N SER A 210 24.25 16.42 23.95
CA SER A 210 24.79 16.24 25.31
C SER A 210 25.40 17.51 25.92
N VAL A 211 26.02 18.37 25.11
CA VAL A 211 26.64 19.63 25.57
C VAL A 211 25.63 20.76 25.85
N THR A 212 24.34 20.54 25.58
CA THR A 212 23.28 21.55 25.77
C THR A 212 22.45 21.29 27.02
N LYS A 213 21.91 22.35 27.61
CA LYS A 213 20.97 22.30 28.75
C LYS A 213 19.51 22.10 28.32
N ARG A 214 19.27 21.82 27.05
CA ARG A 214 17.94 21.73 26.42
C ARG A 214 17.73 20.43 25.63
N GLN A 215 18.24 19.33 26.16
CA GLN A 215 18.12 17.99 25.55
C GLN A 215 16.65 17.59 25.28
N ASP A 216 15.71 18.09 26.09
CA ASP A 216 14.26 17.95 25.88
C ASP A 216 13.69 18.72 24.67
N ARG A 217 14.45 19.71 24.19
CA ARG A 217 14.24 20.52 22.97
C ARG A 217 15.35 20.31 21.93
N PHE A 218 15.98 19.13 21.96
CA PHE A 218 16.96 18.68 20.98
C PHE A 218 16.42 17.48 20.19
N GLY A 219 16.73 17.37 18.90
CA GLY A 219 16.36 16.23 18.05
C GLY A 219 17.13 16.20 16.71
N GLY A 220 16.73 15.32 15.80
CA GLY A 220 17.26 15.28 14.44
C GLY A 220 16.22 15.66 13.39
N LEU A 221 16.68 16.31 12.31
CA LEU A 221 15.92 16.59 11.09
C LEU A 221 16.81 16.24 9.89
N HIS A 222 16.88 14.95 9.56
CA HIS A 222 17.73 14.48 8.47
C HIS A 222 16.96 14.53 7.13
N PHE A 223 17.31 15.53 6.32
CA PHE A 223 16.80 15.73 4.96
C PHE A 223 17.67 15.00 3.93
N PHE A 224 17.06 14.61 2.80
CA PHE A 224 17.72 13.86 1.74
C PHE A 224 18.09 14.76 0.54
N ASN A 225 19.28 14.52 -0.04
CA ASN A 225 19.80 15.27 -1.19
C ASN A 225 19.12 14.82 -2.51
N PRO A 226 18.62 15.73 -3.38
CA PRO A 226 18.48 17.18 -3.21
C PRO A 226 17.24 17.57 -2.41
N VAL A 227 17.41 18.36 -1.36
CA VAL A 227 16.36 18.72 -0.39
C VAL A 227 15.08 19.31 -1.02
N PRO A 228 15.12 20.14 -2.09
CA PRO A 228 13.89 20.63 -2.75
C PRO A 228 13.13 19.57 -3.57
N VAL A 229 13.70 18.38 -3.80
CA VAL A 229 13.15 17.32 -4.65
C VAL A 229 12.74 16.10 -3.83
N MET A 230 13.58 15.67 -2.88
CA MET A 230 13.32 14.49 -2.05
C MET A 230 12.15 14.73 -1.10
N LYS A 231 11.27 13.74 -0.95
CA LYS A 231 10.02 13.87 -0.16
C LYS A 231 10.20 13.47 1.30
N LEU A 232 11.14 12.58 1.60
CA LEU A 232 11.38 12.07 2.94
C LEU A 232 12.01 13.12 3.85
N LEU A 233 11.70 13.02 5.14
CA LEU A 233 12.39 13.66 6.25
C LEU A 233 12.39 12.67 7.42
N GLU A 234 13.58 12.28 7.88
CA GLU A 234 13.74 11.51 9.11
C GLU A 234 13.70 12.45 10.31
N ILE A 235 12.84 12.14 11.28
CA ILE A 235 12.72 12.87 12.54
C ILE A 235 13.19 11.96 13.66
N ILE A 236 14.37 12.29 14.18
CA ILE A 236 15.07 11.47 15.16
C ILE A 236 14.74 11.97 16.56
N ARG A 237 14.18 11.09 17.40
CA ARG A 237 14.02 11.34 18.84
C ARG A 237 15.10 10.62 19.64
N THR A 238 15.60 11.31 20.67
CA THR A 238 16.35 10.69 21.77
C THR A 238 15.37 10.33 22.90
N ASP A 239 15.82 9.54 23.88
CA ASP A 239 15.01 9.23 25.08
C ASP A 239 14.69 10.48 25.92
N LEU A 240 15.47 11.55 25.76
CA LEU A 240 15.27 12.84 26.43
C LEU A 240 14.38 13.79 25.63
N THR A 241 14.27 13.62 24.31
CA THR A 241 13.50 14.50 23.41
C THR A 241 12.01 14.45 23.79
N SER A 242 11.47 15.58 24.25
CA SER A 242 10.08 15.66 24.68
C SER A 242 9.09 15.49 23.52
N ASP A 243 7.91 14.91 23.78
CA ASP A 243 6.90 14.72 22.74
C ASP A 243 6.35 16.06 22.21
N GLY A 244 6.45 17.15 22.99
CA GLY A 244 6.16 18.51 22.53
C GLY A 244 7.12 18.96 21.43
N THR A 245 8.42 18.79 21.65
CA THR A 245 9.47 19.02 20.63
C THR A 245 9.25 18.13 19.41
N TYR A 246 9.06 16.83 19.61
CA TYR A 246 8.81 15.88 18.52
C TYR A 246 7.60 16.29 17.67
N ARG A 247 6.46 16.64 18.29
CA ARG A 247 5.28 17.17 17.57
C ARG A 247 5.57 18.47 16.82
N SER A 248 6.37 19.38 17.37
CA SER A 248 6.79 20.60 16.67
C SER A 248 7.69 20.31 15.46
N LEU A 249 8.59 19.33 15.55
CA LEU A 249 9.43 18.90 14.43
C LEU A 249 8.62 18.22 13.32
N VAL A 250 7.68 17.33 13.66
CA VAL A 250 6.73 16.70 12.72
C VAL A 250 5.91 17.78 12.01
N ALA A 251 5.24 18.66 12.77
CA ALA A 251 4.42 19.72 12.21
C ALA A 251 5.21 20.73 11.37
N PHE A 252 6.52 20.91 11.62
CA PHE A 252 7.41 21.68 10.75
C PHE A 252 7.67 20.94 9.43
N GLY A 253 8.07 19.67 9.47
CA GLY A 253 8.29 18.84 8.29
C GLY A 253 7.07 18.71 7.38
N GLU A 254 5.88 18.54 7.96
CA GLU A 254 4.61 18.56 7.23
C GLU A 254 4.35 19.90 6.54
N ARG A 255 4.64 21.04 7.20
CA ARG A 255 4.57 22.37 6.57
C ARG A 255 5.58 22.55 5.44
N LEU A 256 6.72 21.87 5.47
CA LEU A 256 7.69 21.82 4.36
C LEU A 256 7.22 20.92 3.20
N GLY A 257 6.06 20.27 3.30
CA GLY A 257 5.57 19.31 2.33
C GLY A 257 6.33 17.98 2.34
N LYS A 258 6.97 17.62 3.47
CA LYS A 258 7.70 16.36 3.63
C LYS A 258 6.81 15.25 4.18
N SER A 259 7.06 14.04 3.71
CA SER A 259 6.65 12.82 4.38
C SER A 259 7.63 12.57 5.52
N CYS A 260 7.17 12.80 6.75
CA CYS A 260 7.99 12.63 7.96
C CYS A 260 7.87 11.19 8.45
N ILE A 261 8.99 10.58 8.85
CA ILE A 261 9.02 9.28 9.54
C ILE A 261 9.69 9.41 10.91
N SER A 262 9.25 8.58 11.86
CA SER A 262 9.81 8.51 13.20
C SER A 262 10.96 7.51 13.27
N CYS A 263 12.03 7.86 13.98
CA CYS A 263 13.09 6.90 14.31
C CYS A 263 13.83 7.25 15.62
N LYS A 264 14.39 6.22 16.25
CA LYS A 264 15.33 6.36 17.38
C LYS A 264 16.70 6.85 16.92
N ASP A 265 17.44 7.47 17.83
CA ASP A 265 18.85 7.82 17.64
C ASP A 265 19.76 6.57 17.59
N THR A 266 19.80 5.94 16.42
CA THR A 266 20.65 4.78 16.13
C THR A 266 21.59 5.09 14.95
N PRO A 267 22.76 4.43 14.84
CA PRO A 267 23.68 4.64 13.72
C PRO A 267 22.98 4.51 12.37
N GLY A 268 22.96 5.61 11.60
CA GLY A 268 22.36 5.70 10.27
C GLY A 268 20.82 5.83 10.24
N PHE A 269 20.17 5.96 11.39
CA PHE A 269 18.71 6.09 11.52
C PHE A 269 17.95 4.96 10.81
N VAL A 270 17.21 5.23 9.73
CA VAL A 270 16.56 4.20 8.90
C VAL A 270 17.27 4.08 7.56
N VAL A 271 17.30 5.14 6.75
CA VAL A 271 17.75 5.05 5.36
C VAL A 271 19.23 4.73 5.28
N ASN A 272 20.09 5.44 6.00
CA ASN A 272 21.53 5.19 5.94
C ASN A 272 21.88 3.86 6.63
N ARG A 273 21.15 3.49 7.68
CA ARG A 273 21.30 2.22 8.41
C ARG A 273 21.03 1.00 7.53
N LEU A 274 20.13 1.12 6.54
CA LEU A 274 19.85 0.08 5.55
C LEU A 274 20.74 0.22 4.30
N LEU A 275 20.99 1.46 3.84
CA LEU A 275 21.79 1.77 2.65
C LEU A 275 23.28 1.43 2.84
N VAL A 276 23.88 1.69 3.99
CA VAL A 276 25.32 1.48 4.18
C VAL A 276 25.68 -0.01 4.21
N PRO A 277 24.99 -0.91 4.95
CA PRO A 277 25.20 -2.36 4.84
C PRO A 277 24.90 -2.92 3.44
N TYR A 278 23.93 -2.34 2.73
CA TYR A 278 23.66 -2.60 1.33
C TYR A 278 24.88 -2.23 0.47
N MET A 279 25.36 -0.98 0.51
CA MET A 279 26.57 -0.55 -0.20
C MET A 279 27.86 -1.22 0.34
N ALA A 280 27.84 -1.83 1.53
CA ALA A 280 28.97 -2.57 2.11
C ALA A 280 29.01 -4.03 1.62
N GLU A 281 27.90 -4.76 1.55
CA GLU A 281 27.90 -6.05 0.83
C GLU A 281 28.10 -5.77 -0.68
N ALA A 282 27.54 -4.64 -1.15
CA ALA A 282 27.97 -3.69 -2.20
C ALA A 282 29.49 -3.53 -2.44
N ILE A 283 30.33 -3.85 -1.47
CA ILE A 283 31.79 -3.80 -1.55
C ILE A 283 32.50 -5.17 -1.25
N ARG A 284 31.77 -6.31 -1.19
CA ARG A 284 32.33 -7.68 -1.02
C ARG A 284 32.25 -8.72 -2.19
N LEU A 285 31.31 -8.80 -3.16
CA LEU A 285 31.49 -9.64 -4.40
C LEU A 285 32.71 -9.26 -5.27
N LEU A 286 32.80 -8.06 -5.85
CA LEU A 286 33.92 -7.74 -6.78
C LEU A 286 35.29 -7.84 -6.08
N GLU A 287 35.40 -7.56 -4.77
CA GLU A 287 36.57 -7.90 -3.94
C GLU A 287 36.93 -9.40 -4.04
N ARG A 288 35.92 -10.27 -3.89
CA ARG A 288 36.07 -11.72 -4.11
C ARG A 288 36.21 -12.08 -5.61
N GLY A 289 35.97 -11.16 -6.53
CA GLY A 289 35.94 -11.36 -7.99
C GLY A 289 34.68 -12.07 -8.49
N ASP A 290 33.58 -11.94 -7.76
CA ASP A 290 32.39 -12.79 -7.87
C ASP A 290 31.39 -12.36 -8.96
N ALA A 291 31.34 -11.05 -9.28
CA ALA A 291 30.63 -10.45 -10.43
C ALA A 291 31.33 -9.12 -10.81
N SER A 292 31.06 -8.55 -12.00
CA SER A 292 31.66 -7.28 -12.44
C SER A 292 30.83 -6.06 -12.05
N ALA A 293 31.45 -4.92 -11.69
CA ALA A 293 30.76 -3.74 -11.16
C ALA A 293 29.60 -3.23 -12.04
N ARG A 294 29.75 -3.34 -13.37
CA ARG A 294 28.69 -3.06 -14.35
C ARG A 294 27.54 -4.04 -14.26
N ASP A 295 27.85 -5.32 -14.15
CA ASP A 295 26.88 -6.41 -14.15
C ASP A 295 26.06 -6.40 -12.86
N ILE A 296 26.73 -6.16 -11.74
CA ILE A 296 26.23 -5.81 -10.41
C ILE A 296 25.17 -4.69 -10.48
N ASP A 297 25.59 -3.52 -10.97
CA ASP A 297 24.70 -2.38 -11.20
C ASP A 297 23.51 -2.70 -12.11
N THR A 298 23.75 -3.49 -13.16
CA THR A 298 22.73 -3.94 -14.11
C THR A 298 21.74 -4.90 -13.45
N ALA A 299 22.20 -5.72 -12.52
CA ALA A 299 21.39 -6.70 -11.82
C ALA A 299 20.39 -6.01 -10.88
N MET A 300 20.84 -5.04 -10.07
CA MET A 300 19.93 -4.30 -9.20
C MET A 300 18.97 -3.38 -9.98
N LYS A 301 19.43 -2.74 -11.06
CA LYS A 301 18.56 -1.93 -11.95
C LYS A 301 17.47 -2.75 -12.64
N LEU A 302 17.78 -3.97 -13.11
CA LEU A 302 16.88 -4.77 -13.95
C LEU A 302 16.18 -5.94 -13.25
N GLY A 303 16.69 -6.37 -12.09
CA GLY A 303 16.18 -7.48 -11.28
C GLY A 303 15.45 -7.01 -10.03
N ALA A 304 16.02 -6.07 -9.26
CA ALA A 304 15.33 -5.44 -8.13
C ALA A 304 14.51 -4.19 -8.55
N GLY A 305 14.71 -3.68 -9.77
CA GLY A 305 13.99 -2.52 -10.30
C GLY A 305 14.43 -1.18 -9.72
N TYR A 306 15.66 -1.11 -9.18
CA TYR A 306 16.16 0.10 -8.50
C TYR A 306 16.49 1.21 -9.52
N PRO A 307 16.33 2.50 -9.16
CA PRO A 307 16.54 3.62 -10.08
C PRO A 307 18.02 3.84 -10.43
N MET A 308 18.92 3.35 -9.59
CA MET A 308 20.37 3.43 -9.68
C MET A 308 20.94 2.13 -9.09
N GLY A 309 22.10 1.68 -9.58
CA GLY A 309 22.78 0.51 -9.04
C GLY A 309 23.63 0.90 -7.83
N PRO A 310 24.01 -0.02 -6.94
CA PRO A 310 24.75 0.33 -5.75
C PRO A 310 26.11 0.96 -6.05
N ILE A 311 26.74 0.65 -7.19
CA ILE A 311 28.10 1.11 -7.49
C ILE A 311 28.07 2.49 -8.13
N GLU A 312 27.16 2.72 -9.08
CA GLU A 312 26.84 4.08 -9.56
C GLU A 312 26.38 4.98 -8.40
N LEU A 313 25.66 4.43 -7.41
CA LEU A 313 25.25 5.16 -6.20
C LEU A 313 26.43 5.44 -5.26
N LEU A 314 27.34 4.49 -5.07
CA LEU A 314 28.60 4.65 -4.31
C LEU A 314 29.50 5.73 -4.91
N ASP A 315 29.70 5.71 -6.23
CA ASP A 315 30.44 6.73 -6.98
C ASP A 315 29.75 8.11 -6.89
N TYR A 316 28.41 8.15 -6.78
CA TYR A 316 27.64 9.38 -6.61
C TYR A 316 27.67 9.93 -5.17
N VAL A 317 27.73 9.06 -4.16
CA VAL A 317 27.70 9.40 -2.73
C VAL A 317 29.10 9.78 -2.21
N GLY A 318 30.13 9.05 -2.63
CA GLY A 318 31.49 9.16 -2.11
C GLY A 318 31.93 7.87 -1.40
N LEU A 319 33.00 7.27 -1.94
CA LEU A 319 33.63 6.05 -1.43
C LEU A 319 34.32 6.30 -0.08
N ASP A 320 34.99 7.45 0.01
CA ASP A 320 35.61 7.99 1.22
C ASP A 320 34.56 8.23 2.32
N THR A 321 33.43 8.83 1.95
CA THR A 321 32.29 9.10 2.84
C THR A 321 31.71 7.80 3.37
N THR A 322 31.53 6.79 2.51
CA THR A 322 31.04 5.46 2.90
C THR A 322 32.05 4.73 3.81
N ASN A 323 33.35 4.85 3.55
CA ASN A 323 34.40 4.25 4.39
C ASN A 323 34.45 4.87 5.78
N ASN A 324 34.42 6.20 5.88
CA ASN A 324 34.44 6.92 7.15
C ASN A 324 33.23 6.54 8.03
N ILE A 325 32.05 6.35 7.43
CA ILE A 325 30.85 5.88 8.14
C ILE A 325 31.03 4.44 8.65
N LEU A 326 31.49 3.51 7.80
CA LEU A 326 31.72 2.12 8.19
C LEU A 326 32.78 1.98 9.29
N GLN A 327 33.89 2.71 9.20
CA GLN A 327 34.95 2.69 10.22
C GLN A 327 34.41 3.20 11.56
N GLY A 328 33.75 4.37 11.59
CA GLY A 328 33.17 4.92 12.83
C GLY A 328 32.04 4.07 13.44
N TRP A 329 31.28 3.35 12.62
CA TRP A 329 30.30 2.37 13.12
C TRP A 329 30.96 1.10 13.66
N HIS A 330 32.04 0.62 13.05
CA HIS A 330 32.77 -0.54 13.55
C HIS A 330 33.48 -0.27 14.89
N GLU A 331 34.13 0.90 15.03
CA GLU A 331 34.78 1.30 16.29
C GLU A 331 33.80 1.32 17.48
N LYS A 332 32.55 1.75 17.23
CA LYS A 332 31.51 1.86 18.25
C LYS A 332 30.69 0.57 18.45
N TYR A 333 30.66 -0.33 17.46
CA TYR A 333 29.91 -1.58 17.47
C TYR A 333 30.69 -2.74 16.79
N PRO A 334 31.86 -3.15 17.33
CA PRO A 334 32.75 -4.10 16.64
C PRO A 334 32.14 -5.49 16.43
N GLU A 335 31.22 -5.88 17.32
CA GLU A 335 30.48 -7.14 17.29
C GLU A 335 29.40 -7.21 16.18
N ASN A 336 29.11 -6.12 15.46
CA ASN A 336 28.14 -6.15 14.35
C ASN A 336 28.84 -6.56 13.04
N PRO A 337 28.56 -7.76 12.48
CA PRO A 337 29.21 -8.24 11.26
C PRO A 337 28.87 -7.40 10.01
N LEU A 338 27.72 -6.71 9.97
CA LEU A 338 27.35 -5.85 8.84
C LEU A 338 28.31 -4.67 8.69
N PHE A 339 28.81 -4.15 9.82
CA PHE A 339 29.65 -2.94 9.88
C PHE A 339 31.15 -3.23 9.71
N GLN A 340 31.56 -4.49 9.52
CA GLN A 340 32.98 -4.83 9.39
C GLN A 340 33.64 -4.07 8.21
N PRO A 341 34.74 -3.32 8.46
CA PRO A 341 35.46 -2.57 7.44
C PRO A 341 35.97 -3.49 6.33
N ILE A 342 35.96 -2.97 5.11
CA ILE A 342 36.23 -3.77 3.92
C ILE A 342 37.58 -3.31 3.36
N LYS A 343 38.52 -4.25 3.18
CA LYS A 343 39.86 -3.98 2.63
C LYS A 343 39.80 -3.49 1.18
N THR A 344 38.65 -3.72 0.54
CA THR A 344 38.30 -3.23 -0.78
C THR A 344 37.19 -2.16 -0.72
N LEU A 345 36.97 -1.49 0.42
CA LEU A 345 36.63 -0.06 0.43
C LEU A 345 37.88 0.81 0.28
N GLU A 346 39.00 0.36 0.83
CA GLU A 346 40.32 0.93 0.54
C GLU A 346 40.76 0.65 -0.92
N LYS A 347 40.03 -0.19 -1.68
CA LYS A 347 40.35 -0.65 -3.06
C LYS A 347 39.19 -0.92 -4.07
N LEU A 348 37.93 -0.59 -3.76
CA LEU A 348 36.67 -0.70 -4.56
C LEU A 348 35.95 -2.07 -4.84
N VAL A 349 34.72 -2.24 -4.30
CA VAL A 349 33.46 -2.88 -4.88
C VAL A 349 33.09 -4.38 -4.65
N GLY A 350 31.78 -4.75 -4.77
CA GLY A 350 31.09 -5.90 -4.11
C GLY A 350 29.77 -6.48 -4.73
N GLU A 351 28.81 -7.12 -3.96
CA GLU A 351 27.33 -7.47 -4.20
C GLU A 351 26.61 -8.82 -3.62
N VAL A 352 25.84 -9.65 -4.41
CA VAL A 352 24.50 -10.38 -4.14
C VAL A 352 24.38 -11.96 -4.11
N GLY A 353 23.28 -12.80 -4.32
CA GLY A 353 21.85 -12.80 -4.85
C GLY A 353 20.75 -13.70 -4.10
N GLY A 354 19.56 -14.28 -4.51
CA GLY A 354 18.63 -14.51 -5.69
C GLY A 354 17.18 -15.10 -5.28
N GLY A 355 16.17 -15.41 -6.15
CA GLY A 355 14.85 -16.11 -5.74
C GLY A 355 13.60 -16.36 -6.71
N ILE A 356 12.93 -17.55 -6.66
CA ILE A 356 11.60 -18.06 -7.21
C ILE A 356 11.30 -18.02 -8.75
N MET A 357 11.51 -19.11 -9.54
CA MET A 357 11.69 -18.89 -11.00
C MET A 357 11.08 -19.78 -12.15
N GLY A 358 10.72 -21.06 -11.99
CA GLY A 358 10.66 -21.99 -13.15
C GLY A 358 9.75 -21.69 -14.36
N SER A 359 8.44 -21.48 -14.16
CA SER A 359 7.42 -21.63 -15.22
C SER A 359 7.56 -20.68 -16.42
N GLY A 360 8.07 -19.47 -16.19
CA GLY A 360 8.18 -18.45 -17.23
C GLY A 360 9.34 -18.69 -18.21
N ILE A 361 10.29 -19.57 -17.87
CA ILE A 361 11.47 -19.89 -18.68
C ILE A 361 11.06 -20.65 -19.94
N ALA A 362 10.20 -21.66 -19.79
CA ALA A 362 9.66 -22.42 -20.92
C ALA A 362 8.95 -21.50 -21.94
N MET A 363 8.15 -20.56 -21.44
CA MET A 363 7.39 -19.62 -22.28
C MET A 363 8.30 -18.69 -23.10
N ILE A 364 9.30 -18.06 -22.48
CA ILE A 364 10.20 -17.15 -23.20
C ILE A 364 11.14 -17.88 -24.16
N THR A 365 11.47 -19.15 -23.86
CA THR A 365 12.32 -20.01 -24.69
C THR A 365 11.60 -20.43 -25.97
N ALA A 366 10.37 -20.94 -25.86
CA ALA A 366 9.54 -21.29 -27.03
C ALA A 366 9.19 -20.05 -27.89
N ALA A 367 8.99 -18.89 -27.27
CA ALA A 367 8.71 -17.65 -27.98
C ALA A 367 9.89 -17.14 -28.84
N ASN A 368 11.14 -17.45 -28.49
CA ASN A 368 12.33 -17.05 -29.26
C ASN A 368 12.84 -18.13 -30.24
N GLY A 369 12.02 -19.12 -30.58
CA GLY A 369 12.26 -20.05 -31.70
C GLY A 369 12.76 -21.45 -31.33
N TYR A 370 13.08 -21.70 -30.06
CA TYR A 370 13.52 -23.01 -29.58
C TYR A 370 12.34 -23.97 -29.41
N GLN A 371 12.57 -25.26 -29.67
CA GLN A 371 11.65 -26.33 -29.25
C GLN A 371 11.82 -26.56 -27.74
N VAL A 372 10.71 -26.64 -27.01
CA VAL A 372 10.69 -26.78 -25.55
C VAL A 372 9.79 -27.95 -25.15
N THR A 373 10.33 -28.86 -24.34
CA THR A 373 9.54 -29.87 -23.63
C THR A 373 9.52 -29.52 -22.15
N VAL A 374 8.33 -29.26 -21.59
CA VAL A 374 8.15 -29.09 -20.15
C VAL A 374 7.97 -30.48 -19.53
N VAL A 375 8.80 -30.80 -18.53
CA VAL A 375 8.76 -32.08 -17.83
C VAL A 375 8.42 -31.85 -16.36
N ASP A 376 7.39 -32.56 -15.88
CA ASP A 376 6.99 -32.66 -14.49
C ASP A 376 6.36 -34.05 -14.30
N VAL A 377 6.66 -34.71 -13.18
CA VAL A 377 6.17 -36.07 -12.87
C VAL A 377 4.68 -36.09 -12.48
N ASN A 378 4.04 -34.93 -12.32
CA ASN A 378 2.64 -34.80 -11.98
C ASN A 378 1.84 -34.20 -13.17
N GLU A 379 0.89 -34.96 -13.72
CA GLU A 379 0.05 -34.52 -14.85
C GLU A 379 -0.85 -33.30 -14.54
N GLU A 380 -1.25 -33.09 -13.29
CA GLU A 380 -1.94 -31.86 -12.87
C GLU A 380 -0.99 -30.66 -12.84
N ALA A 381 0.29 -30.88 -12.51
CA ALA A 381 1.31 -29.83 -12.56
C ALA A 381 1.63 -29.47 -14.02
N LEU A 382 1.81 -30.47 -14.91
CA LEU A 382 1.88 -30.26 -16.37
C LEU A 382 0.66 -29.49 -16.89
N SER A 383 -0.56 -29.88 -16.49
CA SER A 383 -1.80 -29.25 -16.93
C SER A 383 -1.91 -27.79 -16.47
N ARG A 384 -1.53 -27.49 -15.23
CA ARG A 384 -1.47 -26.12 -14.70
C ARG A 384 -0.37 -25.29 -15.36
N ALA A 385 0.82 -25.86 -15.54
CA ALA A 385 1.94 -25.20 -16.22
C ALA A 385 1.55 -24.84 -17.66
N ARG A 386 0.96 -25.79 -18.41
CA ARG A 386 0.45 -25.58 -19.76
C ARG A 386 -0.56 -24.44 -19.82
N LEU A 387 -1.59 -24.47 -18.98
CA LEU A 387 -2.66 -23.47 -18.98
C LEU A 387 -2.15 -22.07 -18.59
N GLN A 388 -1.11 -21.98 -17.75
CA GLN A 388 -0.46 -20.71 -17.42
C GLN A 388 0.49 -20.22 -18.53
N VAL A 389 1.27 -21.11 -19.16
CA VAL A 389 2.19 -20.79 -20.27
C VAL A 389 1.42 -20.33 -21.51
N GLU A 390 0.36 -21.03 -21.92
CA GLU A 390 -0.47 -20.62 -23.06
C GLU A 390 -1.12 -19.23 -22.82
N LYS A 391 -1.61 -18.99 -21.61
CA LYS A 391 -2.23 -17.72 -21.16
C LYS A 391 -1.24 -16.54 -21.18
N ASP A 392 -0.03 -16.73 -20.67
CA ASP A 392 0.99 -15.67 -20.66
C ASP A 392 1.62 -15.46 -22.05
N LEU A 393 1.71 -16.52 -22.87
CA LEU A 393 2.12 -16.41 -24.26
C LEU A 393 1.13 -15.56 -25.09
N ARG A 394 -0.19 -15.71 -24.88
CA ARG A 394 -1.21 -14.81 -25.49
C ARG A 394 -1.02 -13.35 -25.08
N ARG A 395 -0.77 -13.09 -23.80
CA ARG A 395 -0.49 -11.73 -23.30
C ARG A 395 0.75 -11.14 -23.98
N MET A 396 1.83 -11.92 -24.07
CA MET A 396 3.07 -11.47 -24.70
C MET A 396 2.88 -11.24 -26.21
N ALA A 397 2.12 -12.08 -26.91
CA ALA A 397 1.78 -11.90 -28.32
C ALA A 397 1.09 -10.55 -28.59
N MET A 398 0.08 -10.19 -27.78
CA MET A 398 -0.63 -8.91 -27.90
C MET A 398 0.30 -7.70 -27.66
N HIS A 399 1.22 -7.79 -26.69
CA HIS A 399 2.20 -6.74 -26.42
C HIS A 399 3.27 -6.60 -27.53
N VAL A 400 3.83 -7.71 -28.01
CA VAL A 400 4.86 -7.73 -29.07
C VAL A 400 4.29 -7.22 -30.40
N SER A 401 3.08 -7.65 -30.76
CA SER A 401 2.39 -7.23 -31.99
C SER A 401 1.72 -5.85 -31.89
N LYS A 402 1.86 -5.13 -30.77
CA LYS A 402 1.29 -3.80 -30.52
C LYS A 402 -0.22 -3.70 -30.81
N GLY A 403 -0.97 -4.78 -30.54
CA GLY A 403 -2.41 -4.86 -30.80
C GLY A 403 -2.82 -5.25 -32.23
N ASN A 404 -1.89 -5.58 -33.14
CA ASN A 404 -2.24 -6.25 -34.39
C ASN A 404 -2.61 -7.71 -34.10
N GLU A 405 -3.88 -8.07 -34.28
CA GLU A 405 -4.41 -9.40 -33.94
C GLU A 405 -3.87 -10.52 -34.85
N GLU A 406 -3.68 -10.27 -36.15
CA GLU A 406 -3.16 -11.27 -37.09
C GLU A 406 -1.71 -11.67 -36.74
N ALA A 407 -0.87 -10.67 -36.46
CA ALA A 407 0.50 -10.87 -36.00
C ALA A 407 0.54 -11.50 -34.60
N ALA A 408 -0.37 -11.14 -33.68
CA ALA A 408 -0.47 -11.76 -32.36
C ALA A 408 -0.91 -13.24 -32.45
N ASN A 409 -1.91 -13.54 -33.25
CA ASN A 409 -2.39 -14.91 -33.47
C ASN A 409 -1.29 -15.79 -34.09
N LYS A 410 -0.54 -15.26 -35.07
CA LYS A 410 0.63 -15.95 -35.62
C LYS A 410 1.72 -16.19 -34.57
N PHE A 411 2.11 -15.15 -33.82
CA PHE A 411 3.14 -15.27 -32.78
C PHE A 411 2.76 -16.28 -31.68
N TYR A 412 1.48 -16.30 -31.29
CA TYR A 412 0.94 -17.29 -30.35
C TYR A 412 0.98 -18.70 -30.94
N ALA A 413 0.47 -18.91 -32.15
CA ALA A 413 0.47 -20.22 -32.81
C ALA A 413 1.90 -20.76 -32.99
N ASP A 414 2.83 -19.93 -33.47
CA ASP A 414 4.25 -20.26 -33.63
C ASP A 414 4.89 -20.66 -32.28
N GLY A 415 4.53 -19.99 -31.18
CA GLY A 415 5.03 -20.31 -29.84
C GLY A 415 4.43 -21.59 -29.23
N VAL A 416 3.13 -21.84 -29.41
CA VAL A 416 2.47 -23.08 -28.96
C VAL A 416 2.94 -24.29 -29.78
N ALA A 417 3.18 -24.14 -31.08
CA ALA A 417 3.75 -25.19 -31.93
C ALA A 417 5.20 -25.56 -31.59
N ARG A 418 5.83 -24.85 -30.63
CA ARG A 418 7.15 -25.15 -30.07
C ARG A 418 7.13 -25.58 -28.60
N LEU A 419 5.95 -25.86 -28.05
CA LEU A 419 5.75 -26.34 -26.68
C LEU A 419 5.17 -27.76 -26.69
N SER A 420 5.83 -28.65 -25.96
CA SER A 420 5.36 -30.00 -25.65
C SER A 420 5.49 -30.28 -24.15
N TYR A 421 4.80 -31.31 -23.67
CA TYR A 421 4.68 -31.66 -22.25
C TYR A 421 4.87 -33.17 -22.09
N SER A 422 5.62 -33.61 -21.08
CA SER A 422 5.92 -35.02 -20.83
C SER A 422 6.03 -35.32 -19.34
N ALA A 423 5.52 -36.47 -18.89
CA ALA A 423 5.83 -37.03 -17.57
C ALA A 423 7.09 -37.90 -17.57
N ASP A 424 7.50 -38.38 -18.76
CA ASP A 424 8.75 -39.13 -18.98
C ASP A 424 9.91 -38.15 -19.13
N LEU A 425 10.85 -38.20 -18.17
CA LEU A 425 12.08 -37.40 -18.16
C LEU A 425 13.17 -38.02 -19.03
N GLU A 426 13.34 -39.34 -19.00
CA GLU A 426 14.48 -40.01 -19.62
C GLU A 426 14.38 -39.97 -21.15
N GLN A 427 13.18 -40.21 -21.68
CA GLN A 427 12.90 -40.10 -23.11
C GLN A 427 12.99 -38.66 -23.64
N VAL A 428 12.97 -37.64 -22.76
CA VAL A 428 13.17 -36.22 -23.14
C VAL A 428 14.65 -35.84 -23.05
N VAL A 429 15.32 -36.19 -21.96
CA VAL A 429 16.73 -35.86 -21.72
C VAL A 429 17.66 -36.52 -22.75
N SER A 430 17.36 -37.75 -23.17
CA SER A 430 18.11 -38.51 -24.19
C SER A 430 18.11 -37.90 -25.61
N LYS A 431 17.33 -36.83 -25.84
CA LYS A 431 17.21 -36.11 -27.12
C LYS A 431 17.30 -34.58 -26.98
N THR A 432 17.85 -34.08 -25.87
CA THR A 432 17.86 -32.63 -25.53
C THR A 432 19.28 -32.06 -25.48
N ASP A 433 19.49 -30.89 -26.09
CA ASP A 433 20.80 -30.22 -26.14
C ASP A 433 21.10 -29.35 -24.90
N LEU A 434 20.06 -28.79 -24.26
CA LEU A 434 20.16 -27.99 -23.04
C LEU A 434 18.98 -28.33 -22.10
N VAL A 435 19.30 -28.87 -20.93
CA VAL A 435 18.33 -29.08 -19.84
C VAL A 435 18.39 -27.89 -18.89
N ILE A 436 17.23 -27.32 -18.52
CA ILE A 436 17.13 -26.28 -17.47
C ILE A 436 16.28 -26.83 -16.33
N GLU A 437 16.93 -27.17 -15.22
CA GLU A 437 16.30 -27.64 -14.00
C GLU A 437 15.70 -26.46 -13.22
N ALA A 438 14.43 -26.54 -12.85
CA ALA A 438 13.75 -25.51 -12.04
C ALA A 438 12.72 -26.13 -11.07
N ILE A 439 13.08 -27.24 -10.44
CA ILE A 439 12.29 -27.89 -9.39
C ILE A 439 12.45 -27.18 -8.03
N VAL A 440 11.67 -27.61 -7.04
CA VAL A 440 11.66 -27.12 -5.65
C VAL A 440 13.09 -26.97 -5.09
N GLU A 441 13.31 -25.89 -4.35
CA GLU A 441 14.60 -25.45 -3.82
C GLU A 441 15.09 -26.31 -2.63
N ASN A 442 15.37 -27.59 -2.90
CA ASN A 442 15.95 -28.55 -1.96
C ASN A 442 17.13 -29.27 -2.64
N LEU A 443 18.28 -29.25 -1.98
CA LEU A 443 19.55 -29.75 -2.51
C LEU A 443 19.49 -31.24 -2.88
N GLU A 444 18.92 -32.07 -2.00
CA GLU A 444 18.88 -33.53 -2.16
C GLU A 444 18.07 -33.95 -3.40
N LYS A 445 16.90 -33.31 -3.61
CA LYS A 445 16.05 -33.53 -4.79
C LYS A 445 16.74 -33.08 -6.07
N LYS A 446 17.42 -31.93 -6.06
CA LYS A 446 18.20 -31.45 -7.22
C LYS A 446 19.39 -32.37 -7.51
N GLN A 447 20.15 -32.79 -6.51
CA GLN A 447 21.25 -33.75 -6.63
C GLN A 447 20.79 -35.12 -7.17
N ALA A 448 19.63 -35.61 -6.73
CA ALA A 448 19.04 -36.85 -7.23
C ALA A 448 18.62 -36.71 -8.71
N LEU A 449 17.97 -35.60 -9.07
CA LEU A 449 17.56 -35.29 -10.44
C LEU A 449 18.78 -35.13 -11.37
N PHE A 450 19.81 -34.38 -10.96
CA PHE A 450 21.05 -34.22 -11.73
C PHE A 450 21.77 -35.56 -11.96
N LYS A 451 21.74 -36.47 -10.98
CA LYS A 451 22.29 -37.82 -11.12
C LYS A 451 21.54 -38.68 -12.15
N VAL A 452 20.23 -38.49 -12.33
CA VAL A 452 19.44 -39.16 -13.39
C VAL A 452 19.73 -38.52 -14.74
N ILE A 453 19.72 -37.18 -14.83
CA ILE A 453 20.03 -36.44 -16.06
C ILE A 453 21.43 -36.81 -16.59
N ASP A 454 22.45 -36.88 -15.72
CA ASP A 454 23.82 -37.25 -16.09
C ASP A 454 23.98 -38.69 -16.64
N GLN A 455 23.05 -39.60 -16.33
CA GLN A 455 23.07 -40.97 -16.87
C GLN A 455 22.46 -41.05 -18.28
N VAL A 456 21.49 -40.19 -18.59
CA VAL A 456 20.65 -40.29 -19.80
C VAL A 456 20.98 -39.22 -20.85
N ALA A 457 21.55 -38.08 -20.45
CA ALA A 457 21.87 -36.96 -21.34
C ALA A 457 23.01 -37.31 -22.32
N LEU A 458 22.87 -36.87 -23.58
CA LEU A 458 23.87 -37.10 -24.62
C LEU A 458 25.22 -36.42 -24.28
N PRO A 459 26.37 -36.89 -24.80
CA PRO A 459 27.69 -36.37 -24.40
C PRO A 459 27.90 -34.87 -24.65
N HIS A 460 27.12 -34.25 -25.55
CA HIS A 460 27.19 -32.81 -25.80
C HIS A 460 26.22 -31.98 -24.94
N THR A 461 25.17 -32.58 -24.38
CA THR A 461 24.10 -31.90 -23.63
C THR A 461 24.66 -31.04 -22.48
N LEU A 462 24.19 -29.80 -22.41
CA LEU A 462 24.44 -28.88 -21.31
C LEU A 462 23.34 -29.00 -20.25
N ILE A 463 23.69 -28.76 -18.98
CA ILE A 463 22.73 -28.79 -17.87
C ILE A 463 22.86 -27.47 -17.09
N ALA A 464 21.77 -26.70 -17.04
CA ALA A 464 21.66 -25.52 -16.20
C ALA A 464 20.73 -25.79 -15.02
N THR A 465 21.08 -25.30 -13.83
CA THR A 465 20.10 -25.11 -12.74
C THR A 465 19.62 -23.67 -12.70
N ASN A 466 18.31 -23.51 -12.58
CA ASN A 466 17.62 -22.27 -12.21
C ASN A 466 17.16 -22.41 -10.74
N THR A 467 18.13 -22.76 -9.89
CA THR A 467 18.10 -22.49 -8.45
C THR A 467 18.28 -20.99 -8.21
N SER A 468 18.32 -20.57 -6.94
CA SER A 468 18.37 -19.16 -6.55
C SER A 468 19.04 -18.90 -5.20
N SER A 469 19.14 -19.90 -4.33
CA SER A 469 19.90 -19.82 -3.06
C SER A 469 20.96 -20.92 -2.92
N LEU A 470 20.78 -22.07 -3.58
CA LEU A 470 21.67 -23.23 -3.47
C LEU A 470 22.88 -23.12 -4.41
N SER A 471 23.99 -23.73 -4.01
CA SER A 471 25.21 -23.81 -4.82
C SER A 471 25.04 -24.74 -6.02
N VAL A 472 25.35 -24.24 -7.21
CA VAL A 472 25.46 -24.98 -8.47
C VAL A 472 26.49 -26.12 -8.36
N LYS A 473 27.58 -25.91 -7.63
CA LYS A 473 28.62 -26.91 -7.32
C LYS A 473 28.08 -28.00 -6.40
N GLU A 474 27.32 -27.67 -5.35
CA GLU A 474 26.66 -28.67 -4.51
C GLU A 474 25.57 -29.44 -5.27
N ILE A 475 24.78 -28.78 -6.13
CA ILE A 475 23.77 -29.46 -6.98
C ILE A 475 24.44 -30.41 -7.98
N GLY A 476 25.49 -29.95 -8.66
CA GLY A 476 26.20 -30.70 -9.69
C GLY A 476 27.14 -31.80 -9.19
N SER A 477 27.41 -31.88 -7.89
CA SER A 477 28.45 -32.77 -7.32
C SER A 477 28.17 -34.27 -7.52
N THR A 478 26.91 -34.65 -7.78
CA THR A 478 26.49 -36.05 -8.03
C THR A 478 26.60 -36.47 -9.50
N ALA A 479 26.79 -35.52 -10.41
CA ALA A 479 26.97 -35.76 -11.84
C ALA A 479 28.45 -35.88 -12.22
N ARG A 480 28.75 -36.60 -13.29
CA ARG A 480 30.10 -36.76 -13.85
C ARG A 480 30.50 -35.59 -14.74
N ARG A 481 29.56 -35.02 -15.52
CA ARG A 481 29.81 -33.93 -16.49
C ARG A 481 29.85 -32.53 -15.87
N GLN A 482 30.62 -32.35 -14.80
CA GLN A 482 30.70 -31.07 -14.05
C GLN A 482 31.25 -29.91 -14.91
N ASP A 483 31.94 -30.21 -16.02
CA ASP A 483 32.35 -29.25 -17.05
C ASP A 483 31.21 -28.66 -17.88
N ARG A 484 30.06 -29.35 -17.94
CA ARG A 484 28.82 -28.99 -18.69
C ARG A 484 27.68 -28.51 -17.80
N ILE A 485 27.95 -28.34 -16.51
CA ILE A 485 26.99 -27.84 -15.53
C ILE A 485 27.24 -26.34 -15.27
N GLY A 486 26.17 -25.56 -15.24
CA GLY A 486 26.18 -24.15 -14.86
C GLY A 486 24.85 -23.72 -14.23
N GLY A 487 24.70 -22.43 -13.94
CA GLY A 487 23.42 -21.86 -13.52
C GLY A 487 22.85 -20.88 -14.55
N LEU A 488 21.52 -20.81 -14.59
CA LEU A 488 20.74 -19.80 -15.31
C LEU A 488 19.64 -19.28 -14.38
N HIS A 489 19.96 -18.32 -13.52
CA HIS A 489 18.98 -17.71 -12.61
C HIS A 489 18.26 -16.57 -13.36
N PHE A 490 17.01 -16.83 -13.74
CA PHE A 490 16.11 -15.83 -14.34
C PHE A 490 15.48 -14.96 -13.23
N PHE A 491 14.65 -13.96 -13.59
CA PHE A 491 13.98 -13.06 -12.64
C PHE A 491 12.46 -13.00 -12.77
N ASN A 492 11.74 -13.03 -11.64
CA ASN A 492 10.29 -13.22 -11.61
C ASN A 492 9.54 -11.87 -11.78
N PRO A 493 8.57 -11.72 -12.71
CA PRO A 493 8.14 -12.68 -13.72
C PRO A 493 9.04 -12.73 -14.97
N VAL A 494 9.48 -13.94 -15.35
CA VAL A 494 10.43 -14.18 -16.46
C VAL A 494 10.09 -13.44 -17.76
N PRO A 495 8.82 -13.32 -18.21
CA PRO A 495 8.52 -12.59 -19.44
C PRO A 495 8.83 -11.09 -19.37
N LEU A 496 8.69 -10.49 -18.18
CA LEU A 496 8.82 -9.05 -17.95
C LEU A 496 10.25 -8.64 -17.58
N MET A 497 10.89 -9.42 -16.70
CA MET A 497 12.22 -9.10 -16.19
C MET A 497 13.27 -9.32 -17.29
N LYS A 498 14.15 -8.34 -17.48
CA LYS A 498 15.15 -8.36 -18.57
C LYS A 498 16.41 -9.14 -18.22
N LEU A 499 16.66 -9.33 -16.93
CA LEU A 499 17.88 -9.90 -16.38
C LEU A 499 17.88 -11.45 -16.41
N VAL A 500 19.06 -12.02 -16.65
CA VAL A 500 19.42 -13.42 -16.31
C VAL A 500 20.84 -13.44 -15.79
N GLU A 501 21.07 -14.12 -14.67
CA GLU A 501 22.39 -14.42 -14.15
C GLU A 501 22.86 -15.78 -14.67
N VAL A 502 24.02 -15.79 -15.32
CA VAL A 502 24.68 -16.98 -15.84
C VAL A 502 25.83 -17.32 -14.92
N ILE A 503 25.66 -18.42 -14.18
CA ILE A 503 26.52 -18.78 -13.06
C ILE A 503 27.51 -19.86 -13.48
N ARG A 504 28.77 -19.73 -13.07
CA ARG A 504 29.81 -20.74 -13.29
C ARG A 504 30.45 -21.21 -11.98
N THR A 505 30.71 -22.50 -11.89
CA THR A 505 31.59 -23.08 -10.87
C THR A 505 33.05 -23.00 -11.36
N GLU A 506 33.99 -23.44 -10.52
CA GLU A 506 35.40 -23.67 -10.89
C GLU A 506 35.55 -24.75 -11.97
N GLN A 507 34.55 -25.64 -12.09
CA GLN A 507 34.56 -26.80 -12.98
C GLN A 507 33.86 -26.50 -14.31
N THR A 508 32.84 -25.61 -14.31
CA THR A 508 32.13 -25.16 -15.52
C THR A 508 33.12 -24.65 -16.59
N SER A 509 33.15 -25.34 -17.73
CA SER A 509 34.01 -24.98 -18.86
C SER A 509 33.65 -23.62 -19.47
N ASN A 510 34.63 -22.90 -20.03
CA ASN A 510 34.38 -21.63 -20.71
C ASN A 510 33.37 -21.80 -21.85
N ASN A 511 33.50 -22.87 -22.66
CA ASN A 511 32.56 -23.19 -23.74
C ASN A 511 31.11 -23.35 -23.24
N THR A 512 30.91 -23.98 -22.08
CA THR A 512 29.58 -24.11 -21.47
C THR A 512 29.06 -22.76 -20.99
N HIS A 513 29.90 -21.97 -20.30
CA HIS A 513 29.52 -20.64 -19.82
C HIS A 513 29.16 -19.69 -20.98
N GLU A 514 29.95 -19.71 -22.06
CA GLU A 514 29.69 -18.93 -23.29
C GLU A 514 28.42 -19.40 -24.02
N ALA A 515 28.16 -20.72 -24.08
CA ALA A 515 26.92 -21.25 -24.65
C ALA A 515 25.68 -20.85 -23.83
N LEU A 516 25.75 -20.88 -22.50
CA LEU A 516 24.67 -20.42 -21.61
C LEU A 516 24.46 -18.89 -21.73
N LEU A 517 25.53 -18.10 -21.85
CA LEU A 517 25.46 -16.67 -22.15
C LEU A 517 24.83 -16.40 -23.52
N ALA A 518 25.19 -17.17 -24.56
CA ALA A 518 24.65 -17.03 -25.90
C ALA A 518 23.15 -17.39 -25.96
N PHE A 519 22.76 -18.46 -25.27
CA PHE A 519 21.36 -18.86 -25.11
C PHE A 519 20.55 -17.77 -24.39
N ALA A 520 20.96 -17.30 -23.21
CA ALA A 520 20.21 -16.26 -22.51
C ALA A 520 20.12 -14.95 -23.32
N LYS A 521 21.15 -14.60 -24.12
CA LYS A 521 21.10 -13.46 -25.06
C LYS A 521 20.11 -13.68 -26.21
N SER A 522 19.98 -14.89 -26.76
CA SER A 522 19.01 -15.17 -27.85
C SER A 522 17.56 -15.09 -27.36
N LEU A 523 17.31 -15.34 -26.06
CA LEU A 523 16.04 -15.05 -25.38
C LEU A 523 15.75 -13.54 -25.19
N ARG A 524 16.61 -12.67 -25.75
CA ARG A 524 16.59 -11.21 -25.63
C ARG A 524 16.77 -10.71 -24.19
N LYS A 525 17.48 -11.48 -23.36
CA LYS A 525 17.81 -11.10 -21.98
C LYS A 525 19.16 -10.38 -21.90
N THR A 526 19.24 -9.47 -20.94
CA THR A 526 20.50 -8.89 -20.46
C THR A 526 21.15 -9.90 -19.52
N THR A 527 22.31 -10.41 -19.90
CA THR A 527 23.04 -11.44 -19.14
C THR A 527 24.09 -10.84 -18.23
N VAL A 528 24.06 -11.22 -16.96
CA VAL A 528 25.12 -11.00 -15.96
C VAL A 528 25.92 -12.28 -15.81
N SER A 529 27.25 -12.20 -15.69
CA SER A 529 28.12 -13.35 -15.39
C SER A 529 28.57 -13.29 -13.93
N CYS A 530 28.52 -14.44 -13.24
CA CYS A 530 28.97 -14.53 -11.85
C CYS A 530 29.49 -15.93 -11.49
N LYS A 531 30.16 -16.03 -10.34
CA LYS A 531 30.54 -17.30 -9.72
C LYS A 531 29.40 -17.95 -8.96
N ASP A 532 29.52 -19.26 -8.77
CA ASP A 532 28.66 -20.03 -7.87
C ASP A 532 28.85 -19.65 -6.40
N LEU A 533 27.80 -19.09 -5.82
CA LEU A 533 27.76 -18.43 -4.52
C LEU A 533 26.34 -18.58 -3.96
N PRO A 534 26.14 -18.69 -2.63
CA PRO A 534 24.80 -18.69 -2.03
C PRO A 534 24.03 -17.41 -2.37
N GLY A 535 23.23 -17.47 -3.45
CA GLY A 535 22.39 -16.38 -3.94
C GLY A 535 22.62 -15.88 -5.38
N PHE A 536 23.85 -15.77 -5.88
CA PHE A 536 24.20 -15.14 -7.19
C PHE A 536 24.20 -13.59 -7.25
N VAL A 537 23.29 -12.88 -7.96
CA VAL A 537 23.42 -11.42 -8.22
C VAL A 537 22.14 -10.53 -8.07
N VAL A 538 21.10 -10.86 -7.26
CA VAL A 538 20.10 -9.84 -6.77
C VAL A 538 19.64 -9.86 -5.28
N ASN A 539 19.36 -10.99 -4.61
CA ASN A 539 18.86 -10.96 -3.21
C ASN A 539 19.89 -10.91 -2.03
N ARG A 540 21.19 -11.27 -2.11
CA ARG A 540 22.14 -11.14 -0.96
C ARG A 540 22.61 -9.70 -0.65
N LEU A 541 22.12 -8.71 -1.39
CA LEU A 541 22.02 -7.30 -0.98
C LEU A 541 20.74 -7.04 -0.20
N LEU A 542 19.64 -7.59 -0.73
CA LEU A 542 18.33 -7.50 -0.11
C LEU A 542 18.35 -8.22 1.24
N PHE A 543 19.17 -9.24 1.48
CA PHE A 543 19.28 -9.93 2.78
C PHE A 543 19.89 -9.06 3.90
N PRO A 544 21.03 -8.34 3.74
CA PRO A 544 21.44 -7.28 4.66
C PRO A 544 20.35 -6.25 4.95
N VAL A 545 19.65 -5.76 3.91
CA VAL A 545 18.56 -4.77 4.06
C VAL A 545 17.39 -5.37 4.86
N ILE A 546 16.90 -6.54 4.48
CA ILE A 546 15.79 -7.25 5.12
C ILE A 546 16.16 -7.63 6.56
N SER A 547 17.38 -8.12 6.80
CA SER A 547 17.84 -8.53 8.12
C SER A 547 17.99 -7.35 9.08
N GLU A 548 18.55 -6.23 8.62
CA GLU A 548 18.67 -5.04 9.48
C GLU A 548 17.30 -4.37 9.67
N ALA A 549 16.43 -4.35 8.65
CA ALA A 549 15.05 -3.87 8.78
C ALA A 549 14.24 -4.69 9.81
N LEU A 550 14.35 -6.02 9.78
CA LEU A 550 13.78 -6.91 10.81
C LEU A 550 14.33 -6.58 12.20
N GLY A 551 15.66 -6.50 12.35
CA GLY A 551 16.30 -6.14 13.60
C GLY A 551 15.92 -4.75 14.12
N MET A 552 15.64 -3.80 13.23
CA MET A 552 15.12 -2.48 13.58
C MET A 552 13.70 -2.55 14.15
N VAL A 553 12.82 -3.39 13.60
CA VAL A 553 11.48 -3.60 14.16
C VAL A 553 11.56 -4.34 15.49
N GLU A 554 12.41 -5.37 15.62
CA GLU A 554 12.64 -6.11 16.86
C GLU A 554 13.14 -5.21 18.02
N ARG A 555 13.95 -4.18 17.71
CA ARG A 555 14.42 -3.17 18.69
C ARG A 555 13.47 -1.98 18.83
N GLY A 556 12.42 -1.89 18.01
CA GLY A 556 11.51 -0.75 17.94
C GLY A 556 12.19 0.56 17.51
N ASP A 557 13.18 0.49 16.63
CA ASP A 557 13.94 1.65 16.12
C ASP A 557 13.10 2.51 15.17
N ALA A 558 12.24 1.86 14.38
CA ALA A 558 11.22 2.45 13.50
C ALA A 558 10.12 1.38 13.23
N THR A 559 8.94 1.79 12.74
CA THR A 559 7.90 0.81 12.35
C THR A 559 8.17 0.23 10.96
N ALA A 560 7.66 -0.97 10.66
CA ALA A 560 7.75 -1.56 9.32
C ALA A 560 7.17 -0.64 8.22
N HIS A 561 6.11 0.11 8.53
CA HIS A 561 5.53 1.09 7.61
C HIS A 561 6.47 2.28 7.37
N ASP A 562 7.05 2.84 8.44
CA ASP A 562 8.01 3.94 8.35
C ASP A 562 9.25 3.51 7.55
N ILE A 563 9.74 2.28 7.76
CA ILE A 563 10.88 1.70 7.02
C ILE A 563 10.56 1.55 5.54
N ASP A 564 9.38 1.04 5.19
CA ASP A 564 8.96 0.93 3.79
C ASP A 564 8.83 2.32 3.13
N VAL A 565 8.26 3.30 3.84
CA VAL A 565 8.17 4.70 3.39
C VAL A 565 9.57 5.32 3.25
N ALA A 566 10.51 4.99 4.14
CA ALA A 566 11.90 5.44 4.11
C ALA A 566 12.58 5.02 2.80
N MET A 567 12.55 3.72 2.47
CA MET A 567 13.25 3.19 1.30
C MET A 567 12.61 3.68 -0.01
N LYS A 568 11.28 3.78 -0.07
CA LYS A 568 10.55 4.32 -1.24
C LYS A 568 10.78 5.82 -1.47
N LEU A 569 10.83 6.65 -0.42
CA LEU A 569 10.89 8.12 -0.57
C LEU A 569 12.29 8.73 -0.38
N GLY A 570 13.20 8.01 0.28
CA GLY A 570 14.59 8.40 0.49
C GLY A 570 15.54 7.87 -0.60
N LEU A 571 15.33 6.63 -1.06
CA LEU A 571 16.18 5.98 -2.08
C LEU A 571 15.49 5.75 -3.42
N GLY A 572 14.17 5.96 -3.50
CA GLY A 572 13.40 5.74 -4.73
C GLY A 572 13.20 4.26 -5.07
N HIS A 573 13.30 3.36 -4.09
CA HIS A 573 13.04 1.93 -4.30
C HIS A 573 11.60 1.70 -4.80
N PRO A 574 11.35 0.70 -5.67
CA PRO A 574 10.00 0.45 -6.22
C PRO A 574 9.01 -0.06 -5.17
N MET A 575 9.50 -0.64 -4.08
CA MET A 575 8.74 -1.12 -2.91
C MET A 575 9.65 -1.09 -1.67
N GLY A 576 9.06 -1.10 -0.48
CA GLY A 576 9.81 -1.25 0.76
C GLY A 576 10.25 -2.70 1.02
N PRO A 577 11.17 -2.96 1.97
CA PRO A 577 11.60 -4.32 2.32
C PRO A 577 10.44 -5.19 2.83
N PHE A 578 9.51 -4.66 3.61
CA PHE A 578 8.39 -5.46 4.14
C PHE A 578 7.31 -5.72 3.09
N GLU A 579 6.97 -4.72 2.27
CA GLU A 579 6.19 -4.91 1.03
C GLU A 579 6.79 -5.98 0.08
N LEU A 580 8.12 -6.07 0.00
CA LEU A 580 8.79 -7.13 -0.78
C LEU A 580 8.61 -8.51 -0.11
N MET A 581 8.77 -8.60 1.21
CA MET A 581 8.60 -9.85 1.97
C MET A 581 7.15 -10.37 1.92
N ASP A 582 6.15 -9.47 1.92
CA ASP A 582 4.73 -9.80 1.70
C ASP A 582 4.49 -10.47 0.33
N ILE A 583 5.28 -10.12 -0.68
CA ILE A 583 5.18 -10.64 -2.05
C ILE A 583 6.00 -11.94 -2.23
N VAL A 584 7.15 -12.04 -1.57
CA VAL A 584 8.06 -13.20 -1.67
C VAL A 584 7.61 -14.39 -0.82
N GLY A 585 7.01 -14.13 0.35
CA GLY A 585 6.65 -15.16 1.33
C GLY A 585 7.64 -15.26 2.48
N ILE A 586 7.12 -15.27 3.71
CA ILE A 586 7.89 -15.31 4.97
C ILE A 586 8.73 -16.59 5.05
N ASP A 587 8.13 -17.72 4.70
CA ASP A 587 8.74 -19.05 4.58
C ASP A 587 9.94 -19.05 3.62
N THR A 588 9.80 -18.39 2.48
CA THR A 588 10.87 -18.29 1.48
C THR A 588 12.02 -17.43 2.01
N VAL A 589 11.75 -16.28 2.64
CA VAL A 589 12.78 -15.42 3.23
C VAL A 589 13.53 -16.11 4.37
N GLN A 590 12.80 -16.79 5.26
CA GLN A 590 13.34 -17.53 6.41
C GLN A 590 14.19 -18.73 5.94
N SER A 591 13.72 -19.49 4.95
CA SER A 591 14.49 -20.59 4.32
C SER A 591 15.83 -20.10 3.75
N ILE A 592 15.85 -18.94 3.07
CA ILE A 592 17.09 -18.41 2.52
C ILE A 592 18.02 -17.85 3.62
N GLN A 593 17.48 -17.30 4.72
CA GLN A 593 18.30 -16.97 5.91
C GLN A 593 18.96 -18.23 6.50
N GLN A 594 18.20 -19.30 6.72
CA GLN A 594 18.68 -20.54 7.32
C GLN A 594 19.75 -21.25 6.47
N GLN A 595 19.73 -21.09 5.14
CA GLN A 595 20.73 -21.68 4.23
C GLN A 595 22.10 -20.98 4.26
N ARG A 596 22.24 -19.80 4.89
CA ARG A 596 23.51 -19.06 4.96
C ARG A 596 24.47 -19.65 6.00
N ARG A 597 25.39 -20.50 5.52
CA ARG A 597 26.50 -21.04 6.34
C ARG A 597 27.57 -20.02 6.77
N ASP A 598 27.45 -18.74 6.42
CA ASP A 598 28.44 -17.70 6.75
C ASP A 598 28.28 -17.10 8.16
N GLY A 599 27.19 -17.41 8.90
CA GLY A 599 27.03 -17.07 10.33
C GLY A 599 26.90 -15.58 10.66
N ALA A 600 27.11 -14.70 9.68
CA ALA A 600 27.09 -13.25 9.80
C ALA A 600 25.68 -12.64 9.93
N ILE A 601 24.63 -13.45 9.76
CA ILE A 601 23.24 -13.05 9.96
C ILE A 601 22.60 -14.08 10.90
N LYS A 602 22.02 -13.62 12.01
CA LYS A 602 21.22 -14.46 12.90
C LYS A 602 19.78 -14.56 12.37
N PRO A 603 19.10 -15.72 12.53
CA PRO A 603 17.66 -15.80 12.31
C PRO A 603 16.90 -14.77 13.14
N SER A 604 15.88 -14.16 12.56
CA SER A 604 15.03 -13.18 13.23
C SER A 604 13.97 -13.88 14.09
N ALA A 605 13.93 -13.53 15.38
CA ALA A 605 12.91 -14.03 16.30
C ALA A 605 11.50 -13.54 15.92
N LEU A 606 11.41 -12.38 15.27
CA LEU A 606 10.16 -11.89 14.66
C LEU A 606 9.71 -12.78 13.49
N LEU A 607 10.61 -13.20 12.59
CA LEU A 607 10.26 -14.14 11.51
C LEU A 607 9.75 -15.48 12.09
N ASP A 608 10.49 -16.10 13.00
CA ASP A 608 10.11 -17.38 13.60
C ASP A 608 8.75 -17.28 14.34
N ALA A 609 8.49 -16.17 15.02
CA ALA A 609 7.20 -15.90 15.66
C ALA A 609 6.05 -15.65 14.65
N MET A 610 6.32 -15.07 13.48
CA MET A 610 5.34 -14.83 12.43
C MET A 610 5.02 -16.10 11.62
N GLU A 611 6.02 -16.95 11.37
CA GLU A 611 5.83 -18.27 10.75
C GLU A 611 4.96 -19.16 11.65
N ALA A 612 5.33 -19.28 12.95
CA ALA A 612 4.58 -20.07 13.92
C ALA A 612 3.11 -19.65 14.08
N ARG A 613 2.80 -18.37 13.84
CA ARG A 613 1.43 -17.80 13.84
C ARG A 613 0.74 -17.85 12.47
N LYS A 614 1.48 -18.07 11.38
CA LYS A 614 1.04 -17.96 9.98
C LYS A 614 0.42 -16.58 9.65
N THR A 615 0.98 -15.50 10.22
CA THR A 615 0.45 -14.12 10.09
C THR A 615 1.39 -13.21 9.32
N MET A 616 0.95 -12.71 8.15
CA MET A 616 1.65 -11.67 7.37
C MET A 616 1.32 -10.27 7.91
N SER A 617 1.74 -9.99 9.16
CA SER A 617 1.56 -8.69 9.82
C SER A 617 2.88 -8.18 10.39
N TRP A 618 3.54 -7.26 9.66
CA TRP A 618 4.81 -6.63 10.07
C TRP A 618 4.69 -5.56 11.15
N GLY A 619 3.47 -5.20 11.54
CA GLY A 619 3.25 -4.43 12.76
C GLY A 619 3.25 -5.36 13.97
N ASN A 620 3.77 -4.88 15.10
CA ASN A 620 3.31 -5.36 16.40
C ASN A 620 1.78 -5.33 16.39
N ALA A 621 1.14 -6.37 16.96
CA ALA A 621 -0.27 -6.26 17.28
C ALA A 621 -0.43 -5.06 18.24
N PRO A 622 -1.33 -4.10 17.95
CA PRO A 622 -1.48 -2.91 18.78
C PRO A 622 -1.85 -3.32 20.21
N GLU A 623 -1.34 -2.61 21.21
CA GLU A 623 -1.62 -2.96 22.61
C GLU A 623 -3.08 -2.63 22.94
N LEU A 624 -3.92 -3.67 22.88
CA LEU A 624 -5.35 -3.56 23.15
C LEU A 624 -5.60 -3.51 24.66
N PRO A 625 -6.45 -2.57 25.15
CA PRO A 625 -6.90 -2.54 26.53
C PRO A 625 -7.48 -3.88 27.01
N THR A 626 -7.20 -4.20 28.28
CA THR A 626 -7.73 -5.38 28.95
C THR A 626 -9.25 -5.46 28.80
N GLY A 627 -9.75 -6.53 28.18
CA GLY A 627 -11.18 -6.71 27.89
C GLY A 627 -11.61 -6.38 26.45
N VAL A 628 -10.67 -6.08 25.55
CA VAL A 628 -10.91 -5.90 24.11
C VAL A 628 -9.97 -6.80 23.29
N MET A 629 -10.48 -7.41 22.22
CA MET A 629 -9.73 -8.27 21.29
C MET A 629 -10.02 -7.92 19.83
N LEU A 630 -9.21 -8.42 18.89
CA LEU A 630 -9.48 -8.32 17.46
C LEU A 630 -10.69 -9.18 17.07
N LEU A 631 -11.54 -8.68 16.17
CA LEU A 631 -12.60 -9.48 15.56
C LEU A 631 -11.98 -10.47 14.55
N GLU A 632 -12.20 -11.76 14.71
CA GLU A 632 -11.56 -12.77 13.84
C GLU A 632 -12.18 -12.87 12.44
N ASN A 633 -13.48 -12.59 12.31
CA ASN A 633 -14.29 -12.79 11.11
C ASN A 633 -14.33 -11.56 10.18
N GLN A 634 -13.19 -10.88 10.01
CA GLN A 634 -13.13 -9.64 9.22
C GLN A 634 -12.96 -9.88 7.71
N VAL A 635 -13.81 -9.23 6.91
CA VAL A 635 -13.78 -9.23 5.45
C VAL A 635 -13.45 -7.83 4.90
N ALA A 636 -13.43 -7.70 3.57
CA ALA A 636 -13.27 -6.42 2.85
C ALA A 636 -12.03 -5.57 3.19
N GLY A 637 -11.05 -6.14 3.90
CA GLY A 637 -9.87 -5.43 4.40
C GLY A 637 -10.20 -4.36 5.44
N HIS A 638 -11.10 -4.69 6.37
CA HIS A 638 -11.05 -4.19 7.75
C HIS A 638 -10.00 -4.90 8.60
N THR A 639 -9.52 -6.09 8.18
CA THR A 639 -8.46 -6.85 8.83
C THR A 639 -7.30 -5.97 9.30
N ALA A 640 -6.85 -6.20 10.54
CA ALA A 640 -5.71 -5.46 11.11
C ALA A 640 -4.44 -5.74 10.29
N ALA A 641 -3.99 -4.71 9.56
CA ALA A 641 -2.88 -4.75 8.63
C ALA A 641 -2.48 -3.31 8.26
N GLN A 642 -1.22 -3.10 7.86
CA GLN A 642 -0.74 -1.82 7.30
C GLN A 642 -1.06 -0.58 8.17
N GLY A 643 -0.94 -0.70 9.50
CA GLY A 643 -1.24 0.38 10.45
C GLY A 643 -2.72 0.66 10.69
N CYS A 644 -3.63 -0.11 10.08
CA CYS A 644 -5.06 -0.06 10.39
C CYS A 644 -5.38 -1.01 11.55
N LEU A 645 -5.99 -0.47 12.61
CA LEU A 645 -6.39 -1.17 13.84
C LEU A 645 -7.48 -2.24 13.65
N GLY A 646 -8.29 -2.10 12.61
CA GLY A 646 -9.39 -3.01 12.27
C GLY A 646 -10.58 -2.97 13.24
N LEU A 647 -11.54 -3.89 13.03
CA LEU A 647 -12.66 -4.08 13.95
C LEU A 647 -12.19 -4.81 15.21
N LEU A 648 -12.58 -4.29 16.37
CA LEU A 648 -12.36 -4.92 17.67
C LEU A 648 -13.69 -5.46 18.23
N LYS A 649 -13.61 -6.30 19.26
CA LYS A 649 -14.73 -6.91 19.95
C LYS A 649 -14.48 -6.95 21.47
N PRO A 650 -15.46 -6.64 22.33
CA PRO A 650 -15.35 -6.85 23.77
C PRO A 650 -15.13 -8.33 24.14
N SER A 651 -14.15 -8.62 24.99
CA SER A 651 -13.78 -9.99 25.40
C SER A 651 -14.83 -10.69 26.26
N ASN A 652 -15.83 -9.98 26.78
CA ASN A 652 -17.00 -10.54 27.44
C ASN A 652 -18.06 -11.08 26.46
N ASN A 653 -17.88 -10.89 25.14
CA ASN A 653 -18.83 -11.24 24.09
C ASN A 653 -20.25 -10.68 24.33
N ASP A 654 -20.37 -9.39 24.62
CA ASP A 654 -21.64 -8.68 24.84
C ASP A 654 -22.56 -8.58 23.60
N GLY A 655 -22.17 -9.17 22.47
CA GLY A 655 -22.89 -9.09 21.20
C GLY A 655 -22.64 -7.80 20.41
N THR A 656 -21.61 -7.01 20.76
CA THR A 656 -21.20 -5.82 20.00
C THR A 656 -19.82 -5.95 19.36
N ILE A 657 -19.55 -5.07 18.39
CA ILE A 657 -18.25 -4.81 17.77
C ILE A 657 -17.92 -3.33 17.84
N LEU A 658 -16.63 -3.01 17.78
CA LEU A 658 -16.09 -1.66 17.83
C LEU A 658 -15.42 -1.34 16.49
N LYS A 659 -16.02 -0.41 15.72
CA LYS A 659 -15.50 0.07 14.44
C LYS A 659 -14.72 1.37 14.62
N PRO A 660 -13.40 1.44 14.37
CA PRO A 660 -12.65 2.68 14.51
C PRO A 660 -13.13 3.73 13.49
N THR A 661 -13.26 4.98 13.94
CA THR A 661 -13.79 6.13 13.16
C THR A 661 -12.97 6.52 11.92
N GLY A 662 -11.75 5.99 11.78
CA GLY A 662 -10.91 6.15 10.59
C GLY A 662 -10.46 7.60 10.38
N LYS A 663 -10.92 8.25 9.30
CA LYS A 663 -10.63 9.67 9.05
C LYS A 663 -11.63 10.55 9.79
N VAL A 664 -11.17 11.56 10.52
CA VAL A 664 -11.99 12.47 11.36
C VAL A 664 -13.30 12.92 10.67
N LEU A 665 -13.22 13.50 9.45
CA LEU A 665 -14.41 13.97 8.70
C LEU A 665 -15.30 12.87 8.11
N CYS A 666 -14.91 11.60 8.26
CA CYS A 666 -15.69 10.42 7.91
C CYS A 666 -16.34 9.83 9.16
N GLY A 667 -15.58 9.68 10.25
CA GLY A 667 -16.08 9.26 11.57
C GLY A 667 -17.18 10.15 12.11
N ILE A 668 -16.96 11.47 12.16
CA ILE A 668 -17.98 12.46 12.58
C ILE A 668 -19.28 12.32 11.77
N ARG A 669 -19.18 11.97 10.48
CA ARG A 669 -20.34 11.81 9.58
C ARG A 669 -21.08 10.50 9.83
N GLU A 670 -20.36 9.41 10.09
CA GLU A 670 -20.94 8.11 10.40
C GLU A 670 -21.60 8.12 11.79
N ILE A 671 -20.95 8.73 12.80
CA ILE A 671 -21.53 8.97 14.12
C ILE A 671 -22.83 9.80 14.00
N ALA A 672 -22.77 10.98 13.36
CA ALA A 672 -23.95 11.85 13.21
C ALA A 672 -25.08 11.24 12.34
N PHE A 673 -24.79 10.22 11.53
CA PHE A 673 -25.81 9.43 10.83
C PHE A 673 -26.53 8.48 11.80
N TYR A 674 -25.77 7.70 12.59
CA TYR A 674 -26.35 6.78 13.58
C TYR A 674 -27.07 7.52 14.72
N GLU A 675 -26.54 8.65 15.21
CA GLU A 675 -27.18 9.47 16.23
C GLU A 675 -28.54 9.98 15.76
N ARG A 676 -28.63 10.57 14.55
CA ARG A 676 -29.90 11.01 13.95
C ARG A 676 -30.91 9.87 13.78
N LEU A 677 -30.43 8.66 13.49
CA LEU A 677 -31.27 7.46 13.37
C LEU A 677 -31.82 7.00 14.73
N MET A 678 -31.14 7.32 15.84
CA MET A 678 -31.63 7.08 17.21
C MET A 678 -32.51 8.23 17.73
N GLU A 679 -32.19 9.49 17.43
CA GLU A 679 -32.92 10.69 17.90
C GLU A 679 -34.37 10.80 17.38
N SER A 680 -34.70 10.12 16.29
CA SER A 680 -36.06 10.14 15.72
C SER A 680 -37.05 9.41 16.66
N PRO A 681 -38.24 9.95 16.97
CA PRO A 681 -39.14 9.31 17.94
C PRO A 681 -39.70 7.97 17.43
N GLU A 682 -39.68 6.94 18.29
CA GLU A 682 -40.54 5.76 18.13
C GLU A 682 -42.00 6.19 18.32
N LYS A 683 -42.94 5.74 17.47
CA LYS A 683 -44.37 6.12 17.59
C LYS A 683 -45.01 5.48 18.83
N GLN A 684 -45.27 6.28 19.86
CA GLN A 684 -46.21 5.97 20.95
C GLN A 684 -47.52 6.77 20.82
N SER A 685 -48.24 6.60 19.71
CA SER A 685 -49.67 6.96 19.60
C SER A 685 -50.31 6.49 18.29
N ASP A 686 -51.60 6.13 18.36
CA ASP A 686 -52.46 5.74 17.24
C ASP A 686 -52.97 6.94 16.42
N ASP A 687 -52.07 7.81 15.97
CA ASP A 687 -52.39 8.91 15.04
C ASP A 687 -52.09 8.48 13.59
N GLU A 688 -53.13 8.42 12.75
CA GLU A 688 -53.08 7.92 11.37
C GLU A 688 -52.34 8.83 10.38
N SER A 689 -51.84 10.00 10.82
CA SER A 689 -50.91 10.78 10.01
C SER A 689 -49.55 10.08 9.89
N ILE A 690 -49.26 9.54 8.70
CA ILE A 690 -47.98 8.92 8.35
C ILE A 690 -47.09 9.96 7.67
N ASP A 691 -46.15 10.52 8.42
CA ASP A 691 -44.96 11.14 7.82
C ASP A 691 -44.11 10.04 7.16
N SER A 692 -43.94 10.13 5.84
CA SER A 692 -43.13 9.20 5.06
C SER A 692 -41.65 9.22 5.46
N THR A 693 -41.18 10.33 6.04
CA THR A 693 -39.81 10.47 6.58
C THR A 693 -39.64 9.57 7.81
N ALA A 694 -40.55 9.66 8.78
CA ALA A 694 -40.54 8.79 9.96
C ALA A 694 -40.66 7.30 9.59
N ALA A 695 -41.55 6.94 8.66
CA ALA A 695 -41.68 5.56 8.19
C ALA A 695 -40.41 5.03 7.48
N SER A 696 -39.74 5.88 6.68
CA SER A 696 -38.46 5.56 6.04
C SER A 696 -37.34 5.32 7.06
N LEU A 697 -37.27 6.13 8.12
CA LEU A 697 -36.27 5.99 9.19
C LEU A 697 -36.53 4.76 10.07
N GLU A 698 -37.80 4.43 10.33
CA GLU A 698 -38.16 3.21 11.06
C GLU A 698 -37.85 1.93 10.26
N LEU A 699 -38.07 1.95 8.95
CA LEU A 699 -37.61 0.85 8.09
C LEU A 699 -36.07 0.77 8.05
N LEU A 700 -35.37 1.91 8.01
CA LEU A 700 -33.90 1.98 8.02
C LEU A 700 -33.29 1.31 9.28
N ARG A 701 -33.86 1.55 10.46
CA ARG A 701 -33.42 0.90 11.72
C ARG A 701 -33.39 -0.62 11.64
N ARG A 702 -34.34 -1.23 10.94
CA ARG A 702 -34.48 -2.68 10.79
C ARG A 702 -33.48 -3.30 9.80
N ILE A 703 -32.84 -2.48 8.98
CA ILE A 703 -31.91 -2.90 7.91
C ILE A 703 -30.48 -2.38 8.12
N VAL A 704 -30.15 -1.81 9.28
CA VAL A 704 -28.77 -1.52 9.71
C VAL A 704 -28.42 -2.30 10.98
N PRO A 705 -27.13 -2.47 11.35
CA PRO A 705 -26.77 -2.95 12.68
C PRO A 705 -27.22 -1.97 13.76
N ARG A 706 -27.67 -2.47 14.92
CA ARG A 706 -28.00 -1.59 16.06
C ARG A 706 -26.77 -0.79 16.52
N TYR A 707 -26.96 0.50 16.80
CA TYR A 707 -25.92 1.39 17.34
C TYR A 707 -26.03 1.52 18.86
N TYR A 708 -24.89 1.51 19.54
CA TYR A 708 -24.78 1.51 21.02
C TYR A 708 -24.05 2.74 21.58
N GLY A 709 -23.53 3.63 20.72
CA GLY A 709 -22.74 4.80 21.11
C GLY A 709 -21.35 4.82 20.47
N HIS A 710 -20.54 5.83 20.81
CA HIS A 710 -19.20 6.00 20.25
C HIS A 710 -18.10 6.06 21.35
N PRO A 711 -17.70 4.91 21.94
CA PRO A 711 -16.71 4.89 23.02
C PRO A 711 -15.31 5.26 22.53
N LYS A 712 -14.47 5.75 23.45
CA LYS A 712 -13.05 6.03 23.24
C LYS A 712 -12.20 5.04 24.01
N LEU A 713 -11.15 4.54 23.38
CA LEU A 713 -10.17 3.65 23.99
C LEU A 713 -8.76 4.21 23.76
N THR A 714 -7.88 4.08 24.76
CA THR A 714 -6.46 4.40 24.59
C THR A 714 -5.75 3.17 24.01
N ILE A 715 -5.15 3.31 22.83
CA ILE A 715 -4.45 2.23 22.11
C ILE A 715 -3.15 2.83 21.56
N ASP A 716 -2.01 2.18 21.84
CA ASP A 716 -0.66 2.69 21.55
C ASP A 716 -0.48 4.17 21.96
N ASP A 717 -0.84 4.48 23.22
CA ASP A 717 -0.89 5.82 23.87
C ASP A 717 -1.74 6.90 23.16
N LYS A 718 -2.68 6.50 22.29
CA LYS A 718 -3.57 7.43 21.58
C LYS A 718 -5.03 7.13 21.91
N GLU A 719 -5.82 8.17 22.20
CA GLU A 719 -7.29 8.05 22.15
C GLU A 719 -7.75 7.74 20.71
N VAL A 720 -8.36 6.58 20.53
CA VAL A 720 -9.07 6.20 19.30
C VAL A 720 -10.57 6.17 19.60
N GLU A 721 -11.34 6.90 18.79
CA GLU A 721 -12.80 6.95 18.87
C GLU A 721 -13.39 5.83 17.99
N PHE A 722 -14.28 5.03 18.57
CA PHE A 722 -14.95 3.90 17.92
C PHE A 722 -16.45 4.16 17.78
N ILE A 723 -17.08 3.42 16.88
CA ILE A 723 -18.54 3.32 16.72
C ILE A 723 -18.91 1.91 17.20
N GLN A 724 -19.69 1.80 18.27
CA GLN A 724 -20.12 0.51 18.81
C GLN A 724 -21.42 0.06 18.12
N LEU A 725 -21.36 -1.12 17.50
CA LEU A 725 -22.41 -1.67 16.64
C LEU A 725 -22.74 -3.11 17.03
N GLU A 726 -23.91 -3.60 16.66
CA GLU A 726 -24.31 -5.00 16.76
C GLU A 726 -23.34 -5.94 16.03
N ASP A 727 -22.88 -7.00 16.70
CA ASP A 727 -22.18 -8.11 16.06
C ASP A 727 -23.18 -9.00 15.32
N LEU A 728 -23.30 -8.77 14.01
CA LEU A 728 -24.18 -9.57 13.16
C LEU A 728 -23.80 -11.06 13.11
N ALA A 729 -22.56 -11.43 13.46
CA ALA A 729 -22.08 -12.82 13.50
C ALA A 729 -22.26 -13.48 14.89
N ASN A 730 -22.78 -12.78 15.89
CA ASN A 730 -22.90 -13.35 17.24
C ASN A 730 -23.87 -14.55 17.27
N GLY A 731 -23.43 -15.65 17.88
CA GLY A 731 -24.19 -16.90 17.97
C GLY A 731 -24.23 -17.72 16.68
N PHE A 732 -23.29 -17.51 15.74
CA PHE A 732 -23.13 -18.33 14.53
C PHE A 732 -21.90 -19.22 14.68
N ASP A 733 -22.02 -20.51 14.39
CA ASP A 733 -20.92 -21.47 14.55
C ASP A 733 -19.96 -21.45 13.34
N GLN A 734 -20.49 -21.23 12.13
CA GLN A 734 -19.71 -21.13 10.89
C GLN A 734 -20.12 -19.90 10.07
N PRO A 735 -19.80 -18.66 10.53
CA PRO A 735 -20.26 -17.43 9.88
C PRO A 735 -19.62 -17.18 8.51
N CYS A 736 -20.40 -17.39 7.45
CA CYS A 736 -20.10 -16.96 6.08
C CYS A 736 -20.50 -15.48 5.92
N ILE A 737 -19.57 -14.62 5.50
CA ILE A 737 -19.77 -13.16 5.44
C ILE A 737 -19.31 -12.62 4.08
N MET A 738 -20.13 -11.82 3.39
CA MET A 738 -19.79 -11.13 2.15
C MET A 738 -20.13 -9.64 2.22
N ASP A 739 -19.15 -8.79 1.93
CA ASP A 739 -19.36 -7.37 1.65
C ASP A 739 -19.76 -7.21 0.17
N VAL A 740 -20.96 -6.67 -0.10
CA VAL A 740 -21.36 -6.18 -1.43
C VAL A 740 -21.47 -4.66 -1.38
N LYS A 741 -20.50 -3.98 -1.98
CA LYS A 741 -20.44 -2.51 -2.06
C LYS A 741 -21.34 -2.01 -3.19
N ILE A 742 -22.28 -1.14 -2.84
CA ILE A 742 -23.37 -0.67 -3.70
C ILE A 742 -23.06 0.72 -4.27
N GLY A 743 -23.52 0.97 -5.49
CA GLY A 743 -23.30 2.20 -6.25
C GLY A 743 -22.36 1.99 -7.45
N SER A 744 -22.81 2.42 -8.64
CA SER A 744 -21.91 2.57 -9.80
C SER A 744 -20.89 3.69 -9.56
N ARG A 745 -21.26 4.71 -8.78
CA ARG A 745 -20.40 5.76 -8.22
C ARG A 745 -20.16 5.53 -6.73
N THR A 746 -18.89 5.36 -6.35
CA THR A 746 -18.44 5.21 -4.95
C THR A 746 -17.60 6.39 -4.43
N TRP A 747 -17.55 7.51 -5.16
CA TRP A 747 -16.89 8.74 -4.70
C TRP A 747 -17.92 9.81 -4.29
N ASP A 748 -17.68 10.39 -3.12
CA ASP A 748 -18.51 11.41 -2.48
C ASP A 748 -18.35 12.81 -3.13
N PRO A 749 -19.25 13.77 -2.89
CA PRO A 749 -19.16 15.11 -3.48
C PRO A 749 -17.86 15.87 -3.15
N LEU A 750 -17.23 15.59 -1.99
CA LEU A 750 -15.99 16.24 -1.55
C LEU A 750 -14.72 15.56 -2.11
N ALA A 751 -14.87 14.52 -2.92
CA ALA A 751 -13.75 13.84 -3.56
C ALA A 751 -12.99 14.75 -4.52
N THR A 752 -11.66 14.81 -4.38
CA THR A 752 -10.75 15.49 -5.33
C THR A 752 -10.75 14.79 -6.70
N PRO A 753 -10.35 15.47 -7.80
CA PRO A 753 -10.28 14.86 -9.13
C PRO A 753 -9.48 13.55 -9.15
N ASP A 754 -8.35 13.50 -8.45
CA ASP A 754 -7.53 12.28 -8.36
C ASP A 754 -8.23 11.17 -7.56
N LYS A 755 -8.97 11.48 -6.49
CA LYS A 755 -9.78 10.48 -5.77
C LYS A 755 -10.88 9.91 -6.66
N ARG A 756 -11.54 10.74 -7.49
CA ARG A 756 -12.58 10.29 -8.43
C ARG A 756 -12.00 9.32 -9.45
N LYS A 757 -10.93 9.74 -10.14
CA LYS A 757 -10.20 8.93 -11.12
C LYS A 757 -9.67 7.62 -10.52
N ALA A 758 -9.20 7.65 -9.27
CA ALA A 758 -8.71 6.46 -8.56
C ALA A 758 -9.84 5.50 -8.14
N GLU A 759 -11.05 5.99 -7.84
CA GLU A 759 -12.22 5.14 -7.57
C GLU A 759 -12.85 4.57 -8.85
N GLU A 760 -12.90 5.36 -9.93
CA GLU A 760 -13.42 4.95 -11.24
C GLU A 760 -12.55 3.87 -11.91
N GLY A 761 -11.26 3.80 -11.56
CA GLY A 761 -10.37 2.72 -11.97
C GLY A 761 -10.60 1.37 -11.26
N LYS A 762 -11.39 1.33 -10.18
CA LYS A 762 -11.58 0.13 -9.34
C LYS A 762 -12.88 -0.60 -9.67
N TYR A 763 -12.82 -1.93 -9.76
CA TYR A 763 -13.99 -2.82 -9.99
C TYR A 763 -14.83 -2.45 -11.23
N LYS A 764 -14.20 -1.85 -12.24
CA LYS A 764 -14.85 -1.13 -13.34
C LYS A 764 -15.96 -1.93 -14.04
N ALA A 765 -15.70 -3.20 -14.40
CA ALA A 765 -16.67 -4.03 -15.11
C ALA A 765 -17.98 -4.23 -14.31
N CYS A 766 -17.89 -4.70 -13.07
CA CYS A 766 -19.07 -4.95 -12.24
C CYS A 766 -19.81 -3.66 -11.88
N ARG A 767 -19.09 -2.58 -11.53
CA ARG A 767 -19.71 -1.28 -11.19
C ARG A 767 -20.45 -0.65 -12.37
N GLN A 768 -19.89 -0.74 -13.58
CA GLN A 768 -20.54 -0.20 -14.79
C GLN A 768 -21.75 -1.02 -15.24
N ARG A 769 -21.78 -2.33 -14.94
CA ARG A 769 -22.84 -3.25 -15.39
C ARG A 769 -23.99 -3.42 -14.40
N PHE A 770 -23.67 -3.61 -13.12
CA PHE A 770 -24.61 -3.99 -12.05
C PHE A 770 -24.70 -2.94 -10.93
N GLY A 771 -24.00 -1.81 -11.02
CA GLY A 771 -23.97 -0.81 -9.95
C GLY A 771 -23.46 -1.35 -8.61
N LEU A 772 -22.64 -2.41 -8.62
CA LEU A 772 -22.09 -3.03 -7.40
C LEU A 772 -20.70 -3.66 -7.63
N CYS A 773 -20.01 -3.99 -6.53
CA CYS A 773 -18.80 -4.81 -6.53
C CYS A 773 -18.63 -5.54 -5.20
N ILE A 774 -17.89 -6.64 -5.17
CA ILE A 774 -17.61 -7.43 -3.95
C ILE A 774 -16.16 -7.13 -3.49
N PRO A 775 -15.92 -6.34 -2.43
CA PRO A 775 -14.56 -6.03 -1.95
C PRO A 775 -13.90 -7.18 -1.19
N GLY A 776 -14.71 -8.12 -0.67
CA GLY A 776 -14.22 -9.39 -0.14
C GLY A 776 -15.29 -10.19 0.61
N PHE A 777 -15.03 -11.48 0.83
CA PHE A 777 -15.90 -12.39 1.56
C PHE A 777 -15.14 -13.53 2.23
N GLN A 778 -15.79 -14.22 3.17
CA GLN A 778 -15.38 -15.51 3.70
C GLN A 778 -16.54 -16.52 3.63
N VAL A 779 -16.22 -17.80 3.43
CA VAL A 779 -17.19 -18.89 3.38
C VAL A 779 -16.58 -20.18 3.94
N PHE A 780 -17.28 -20.84 4.87
CA PHE A 780 -17.00 -22.22 5.27
C PHE A 780 -17.55 -23.14 4.18
N SER A 781 -16.69 -23.80 3.41
CA SER A 781 -17.11 -24.41 2.14
C SER A 781 -17.46 -25.90 2.26
N ARG A 782 -18.73 -26.27 2.01
CA ARG A 782 -19.19 -27.66 1.89
C ARG A 782 -18.50 -28.42 0.74
N LYS A 783 -17.90 -27.72 -0.25
CA LYS A 783 -17.08 -28.36 -1.31
C LYS A 783 -15.69 -28.79 -0.84
N HIS A 784 -15.20 -28.21 0.25
CA HIS A 784 -13.85 -28.41 0.80
C HIS A 784 -13.93 -28.82 2.28
N GLU A 785 -14.84 -29.75 2.60
CA GLU A 785 -14.93 -30.41 3.92
C GLU A 785 -15.09 -29.42 5.10
N GLY A 786 -15.74 -28.28 4.86
CA GLY A 786 -15.95 -27.23 5.87
C GLY A 786 -14.82 -26.20 5.97
N GLN A 787 -13.77 -26.30 5.15
CA GLN A 787 -12.65 -25.36 5.15
C GLN A 787 -13.11 -23.91 4.95
N LEU A 788 -12.61 -23.01 5.80
CA LEU A 788 -12.82 -21.58 5.69
C LEU A 788 -11.98 -20.99 4.54
N ILE A 789 -12.68 -20.56 3.48
CA ILE A 789 -12.09 -19.86 2.33
C ILE A 789 -12.27 -18.35 2.52
N ARG A 790 -11.20 -17.57 2.31
CA ARG A 790 -11.20 -16.10 2.40
C ARG A 790 -10.75 -15.47 1.08
N HIS A 791 -11.53 -14.51 0.58
CA HIS A 791 -11.25 -13.79 -0.66
C HIS A 791 -11.27 -12.28 -0.41
N GLY A 792 -10.10 -11.64 -0.54
CA GLY A 792 -9.91 -10.21 -0.30
C GLY A 792 -10.04 -9.33 -1.55
N LYS A 793 -9.62 -8.07 -1.42
CA LYS A 793 -9.72 -7.01 -2.45
C LYS A 793 -9.19 -7.44 -3.81
N ASP A 794 -8.12 -8.23 -3.86
CA ASP A 794 -7.48 -8.70 -5.09
C ASP A 794 -8.12 -9.94 -5.75
N TYR A 795 -9.11 -10.55 -5.10
CA TYR A 795 -10.10 -11.40 -5.78
C TYR A 795 -11.20 -10.50 -6.37
N GLY A 796 -11.79 -9.61 -5.57
CA GLY A 796 -12.85 -8.70 -5.99
C GLY A 796 -12.49 -7.85 -7.22
N LYS A 797 -11.26 -7.31 -7.29
CA LYS A 797 -10.75 -6.53 -8.44
C LYS A 797 -10.70 -7.33 -9.76
N LYS A 798 -10.69 -8.67 -9.70
CA LYS A 798 -10.64 -9.59 -10.85
C LYS A 798 -12.03 -10.06 -11.29
N LEU A 799 -13.09 -9.61 -10.60
CA LEU A 799 -14.46 -9.90 -11.01
C LEU A 799 -14.89 -9.05 -12.21
N THR A 800 -15.72 -9.66 -13.03
CA THR A 800 -16.22 -9.20 -14.33
C THR A 800 -17.69 -9.59 -14.46
N GLU A 801 -18.34 -9.23 -15.56
CA GLU A 801 -19.71 -9.68 -15.85
C GLU A 801 -19.82 -11.21 -15.92
N ALA A 802 -18.80 -11.90 -16.45
CA ALA A 802 -18.84 -13.34 -16.68
C ALA A 802 -18.70 -14.20 -15.40
N ASN A 803 -18.01 -13.71 -14.36
CA ASN A 803 -17.61 -14.51 -13.19
C ASN A 803 -18.05 -13.94 -11.83
N ILE A 804 -18.74 -12.80 -11.78
CA ILE A 804 -19.34 -12.33 -10.52
C ILE A 804 -20.41 -13.30 -9.98
N ARG A 805 -21.13 -14.00 -10.88
CA ARG A 805 -22.07 -15.06 -10.53
C ARG A 805 -21.40 -16.21 -9.80
N ASP A 806 -20.20 -16.62 -10.22
CA ASP A 806 -19.42 -17.69 -9.58
C ASP A 806 -19.01 -17.33 -8.14
N ALA A 807 -18.68 -16.06 -7.89
CA ALA A 807 -18.36 -15.58 -6.55
C ALA A 807 -19.55 -15.69 -5.59
N PHE A 808 -20.77 -15.39 -6.07
CA PHE A 808 -21.99 -15.63 -5.30
C PHE A 808 -22.29 -17.12 -5.13
N LEU A 809 -22.15 -17.95 -6.18
CA LEU A 809 -22.35 -19.41 -6.07
C LEU A 809 -21.39 -20.07 -5.07
N LEU A 810 -20.13 -19.61 -5.02
CA LEU A 810 -19.14 -20.05 -4.03
C LEU A 810 -19.53 -19.61 -2.61
N PHE A 811 -19.92 -18.35 -2.43
CA PHE A 811 -20.37 -17.82 -1.14
C PHE A 811 -21.63 -18.51 -0.61
N LEU A 812 -22.60 -18.80 -1.48
CA LEU A 812 -23.88 -19.43 -1.15
C LEU A 812 -23.81 -20.96 -1.05
N ASN A 813 -22.60 -21.53 -0.98
CA ASN A 813 -22.36 -22.98 -0.80
C ASN A 813 -23.08 -23.87 -1.83
N ALA A 814 -23.15 -23.43 -3.10
CA ALA A 814 -23.69 -24.23 -4.20
C ALA A 814 -23.01 -25.61 -4.28
N ASN A 815 -23.77 -26.67 -4.59
CA ASN A 815 -23.22 -28.03 -4.60
C ASN A 815 -22.36 -28.33 -5.84
N LYS A 816 -21.93 -29.60 -6.03
CA LYS A 816 -21.11 -30.01 -7.19
C LYS A 816 -21.78 -29.76 -8.54
N ASN A 817 -23.12 -29.77 -8.60
CA ASN A 817 -23.92 -29.52 -9.80
C ASN A 817 -24.36 -28.05 -9.91
N GLY A 818 -23.90 -27.16 -9.02
CA GLY A 818 -24.31 -25.75 -8.97
C GLY A 818 -25.64 -25.47 -8.27
N LYS A 819 -26.37 -26.50 -7.81
CA LYS A 819 -27.66 -26.34 -7.12
C LYS A 819 -27.47 -25.67 -5.76
N LEU A 820 -28.33 -24.71 -5.45
CA LEU A 820 -28.29 -23.88 -4.24
C LEU A 820 -29.30 -24.38 -3.20
N GLN A 821 -29.09 -24.04 -1.92
CA GLN A 821 -30.09 -24.33 -0.90
C GLN A 821 -31.18 -23.24 -0.92
N ARG A 822 -32.32 -23.56 -1.55
CA ARG A 822 -33.44 -22.61 -1.74
C ARG A 822 -33.85 -21.83 -0.48
N LYS A 823 -33.89 -22.47 0.70
CA LYS A 823 -34.17 -21.81 2.00
C LYS A 823 -33.24 -20.62 2.28
N LEU A 824 -31.96 -20.71 1.93
CA LEU A 824 -30.98 -19.62 2.11
C LEU A 824 -31.26 -18.46 1.15
N ILE A 825 -31.59 -18.76 -0.11
CA ILE A 825 -31.91 -17.76 -1.14
C ILE A 825 -33.22 -17.04 -0.79
N ASP A 826 -34.25 -17.77 -0.35
CA ASP A 826 -35.53 -17.21 0.10
C ASP A 826 -35.35 -16.28 1.31
N HIS A 827 -34.48 -16.61 2.27
CA HIS A 827 -34.17 -15.73 3.41
C HIS A 827 -33.41 -14.47 2.98
N PHE A 828 -32.37 -14.59 2.13
CA PHE A 828 -31.67 -13.42 1.62
C PHE A 828 -32.57 -12.51 0.79
N LEU A 829 -33.48 -13.06 -0.02
CA LEU A 829 -34.46 -12.26 -0.77
C LEU A 829 -35.45 -11.53 0.14
N ARG A 830 -35.84 -12.09 1.28
CA ARG A 830 -36.68 -11.39 2.28
C ARG A 830 -35.97 -10.18 2.89
N GLU A 831 -34.73 -10.35 3.35
CA GLU A 831 -33.95 -9.24 3.92
C GLU A 831 -33.58 -8.18 2.86
N LEU A 832 -33.16 -8.61 1.67
CA LEU A 832 -32.83 -7.71 0.56
C LEU A 832 -34.06 -6.94 0.05
N ALA A 833 -35.26 -7.53 0.08
CA ALA A 833 -36.50 -6.81 -0.28
C ALA A 833 -36.84 -5.67 0.70
N LEU A 834 -36.46 -5.76 1.98
CA LEU A 834 -36.58 -4.64 2.91
C LEU A 834 -35.64 -3.48 2.52
N ILE A 835 -34.41 -3.81 2.09
CA ILE A 835 -33.42 -2.83 1.60
C ILE A 835 -33.86 -2.23 0.25
N GLU A 836 -34.40 -3.04 -0.66
CA GLU A 836 -34.97 -2.60 -1.94
C GLU A 836 -36.14 -1.61 -1.71
N ASN A 837 -37.11 -1.98 -0.87
CA ASN A 837 -38.28 -1.14 -0.58
C ASN A 837 -37.90 0.18 0.13
N TRP A 838 -36.90 0.15 1.01
CA TRP A 838 -36.35 1.37 1.60
C TRP A 838 -35.68 2.25 0.53
N ALA A 839 -34.80 1.69 -0.31
CA ALA A 839 -34.12 2.46 -1.36
C ALA A 839 -35.09 3.06 -2.40
N ARG A 840 -36.23 2.41 -2.63
CA ARG A 840 -37.33 2.90 -3.49
C ARG A 840 -38.13 4.07 -2.91
N THR A 841 -38.11 4.26 -1.59
CA THR A 841 -38.95 5.25 -0.89
C THR A 841 -38.15 6.36 -0.22
N GLN A 842 -36.88 6.10 0.10
CA GLN A 842 -35.98 7.06 0.71
C GLN A 842 -35.59 8.18 -0.26
N THR A 843 -35.71 9.42 0.21
CA THR A 843 -35.25 10.62 -0.51
C THR A 843 -34.21 11.45 0.27
N ALA A 844 -34.11 11.29 1.59
CA ALA A 844 -33.34 12.19 2.47
C ALA A 844 -31.81 11.98 2.48
N PHE A 845 -31.31 10.83 1.99
CA PHE A 845 -29.87 10.52 1.95
C PHE A 845 -29.36 10.23 0.54
N ARG A 846 -28.05 10.39 0.35
CA ARG A 846 -27.26 9.93 -0.79
C ARG A 846 -26.09 9.09 -0.28
N LEU A 847 -26.02 7.83 -0.70
CA LEU A 847 -25.06 6.84 -0.24
C LEU A 847 -23.99 6.63 -1.31
N TYR A 848 -22.74 6.97 -0.97
CA TYR A 848 -21.57 6.71 -1.80
C TYR A 848 -20.67 5.71 -1.09
N SER A 849 -20.35 4.57 -1.71
CA SER A 849 -19.46 3.56 -1.10
C SER A 849 -20.03 2.85 0.15
N SER A 850 -21.32 2.95 0.43
CA SER A 850 -22.00 2.10 1.43
C SER A 850 -22.15 0.67 0.90
N SER A 851 -22.30 -0.30 1.81
CA SER A 851 -22.36 -1.73 1.47
C SER A 851 -23.61 -2.39 2.03
N VAL A 852 -24.00 -3.51 1.42
CA VAL A 852 -24.85 -4.52 2.05
C VAL A 852 -23.94 -5.66 2.51
N LEU A 853 -23.91 -5.91 3.82
CA LEU A 853 -23.27 -7.09 4.39
C LEU A 853 -24.27 -8.26 4.33
N LEU A 854 -23.93 -9.29 3.58
CA LEU A 854 -24.64 -10.57 3.55
C LEU A 854 -23.96 -11.50 4.55
N ILE A 855 -24.71 -12.08 5.49
CA ILE A 855 -24.15 -13.03 6.47
C ILE A 855 -25.11 -14.19 6.72
N TYR A 856 -24.56 -15.40 6.81
CA TYR A 856 -25.29 -16.58 7.24
C TYR A 856 -24.41 -17.60 8.00
N ASP A 857 -25.04 -18.50 8.75
CA ASP A 857 -24.38 -19.58 9.49
C ASP A 857 -24.35 -20.88 8.66
N ALA A 858 -23.18 -21.34 8.23
CA ALA A 858 -23.06 -22.55 7.40
C ALA A 858 -23.38 -23.85 8.15
N ALA A 859 -23.24 -23.87 9.48
CA ALA A 859 -23.55 -25.05 10.29
C ALA A 859 -25.05 -25.43 10.21
N ARG A 860 -25.92 -24.46 9.89
CA ARG A 860 -27.38 -24.67 9.84
C ARG A 860 -27.91 -25.08 8.47
N LEU A 861 -27.04 -25.14 7.46
CA LEU A 861 -27.39 -25.66 6.14
C LEU A 861 -27.83 -27.13 6.25
N ASP A 862 -27.17 -27.95 7.07
CA ASP A 862 -27.51 -29.38 7.24
C ASP A 862 -28.83 -29.58 8.00
N SER A 863 -29.07 -28.83 9.08
CA SER A 863 -30.36 -28.88 9.81
C SER A 863 -31.55 -28.46 8.93
N ALA A 864 -31.34 -27.52 8.01
CA ALA A 864 -32.38 -27.07 7.08
C ALA A 864 -32.75 -28.11 6.02
N ASP A 865 -31.94 -29.15 5.81
CA ASP A 865 -32.24 -30.29 4.93
C ASP A 865 -33.07 -31.38 5.64
N GLN A 866 -32.95 -31.53 6.97
CA GLN A 866 -33.66 -32.58 7.75
C GLN A 866 -35.19 -32.37 7.85
N GLU A 867 -35.66 -31.12 7.96
CA GLU A 867 -37.10 -30.77 8.04
C GLU A 867 -37.95 -31.24 6.83
N ARG A 868 -37.34 -31.82 5.79
CA ARG A 868 -38.05 -32.45 4.66
C ARG A 868 -38.53 -33.88 4.93
N GLN A 869 -38.02 -34.58 5.95
CA GLN A 869 -38.40 -35.98 6.18
C GLN A 869 -39.67 -36.13 7.04
N ASP A 870 -39.84 -35.30 8.07
CA ASP A 870 -40.97 -35.44 9.01
C ASP A 870 -42.32 -35.01 8.42
N VAL A 871 -42.33 -34.18 7.38
CA VAL A 871 -43.57 -33.67 6.71
C VAL A 871 -44.32 -34.78 5.94
N LEU A 872 -43.76 -35.99 5.83
CA LEU A 872 -44.47 -37.17 5.31
C LEU A 872 -45.11 -38.04 6.42
N GLY A 873 -44.91 -37.69 7.69
CA GLY A 873 -45.58 -38.32 8.83
C GLY A 873 -46.91 -37.65 9.15
N PHE A 874 -48.04 -38.30 8.86
CA PHE A 874 -49.35 -37.83 9.33
C PHE A 874 -49.45 -37.88 10.85
N ASN A 875 -49.62 -36.73 11.49
CA ASN A 875 -50.51 -36.59 12.64
C ASN A 875 -51.00 -35.15 12.76
N SER A 876 -52.32 -35.00 12.89
CA SER A 876 -52.99 -33.70 13.05
C SER A 876 -53.30 -33.46 14.52
N ASP A 877 -52.61 -32.51 15.15
CA ASP A 877 -53.20 -31.75 16.25
C ASP A 877 -52.56 -30.38 16.42
N HIS A 878 -53.27 -29.45 17.06
CA HIS A 878 -52.91 -28.03 17.06
C HIS A 878 -51.80 -27.65 18.05
N THR A 879 -50.87 -26.80 17.60
CA THR A 879 -50.51 -25.56 18.32
C THR A 879 -49.82 -24.57 17.37
N GLU A 880 -50.12 -23.27 17.50
CA GLU A 880 -49.43 -22.22 16.77
C GLU A 880 -48.07 -21.93 17.42
N THR A 881 -47.07 -22.78 17.17
CA THR A 881 -45.68 -22.48 17.53
C THR A 881 -45.17 -21.34 16.66
N THR A 882 -45.00 -20.17 17.26
CA THR A 882 -44.48 -18.95 16.62
C THR A 882 -43.21 -19.23 15.81
N ASP A 883 -43.22 -18.95 14.50
CA ASP A 883 -42.02 -18.96 13.65
C ASP A 883 -41.06 -17.85 14.11
N THR A 884 -40.14 -18.20 15.00
CA THR A 884 -39.13 -17.31 15.56
C THR A 884 -38.07 -17.00 14.50
N ARG A 885 -38.40 -16.06 13.59
CA ARG A 885 -37.55 -15.42 12.56
C ARG A 885 -36.13 -15.96 12.55
N SER A 886 -35.90 -17.05 11.79
CA SER A 886 -34.71 -17.87 11.97
C SER A 886 -33.41 -17.05 11.74
N GLY A 887 -32.76 -16.68 12.84
CA GLY A 887 -31.76 -15.58 12.87
C GLY A 887 -30.40 -15.88 12.25
N TRP A 888 -30.29 -16.99 11.52
CA TRP A 888 -29.06 -17.54 10.92
C TRP A 888 -28.76 -17.00 9.52
N VAL A 889 -29.62 -16.14 8.97
CA VAL A 889 -29.39 -15.36 7.74
C VAL A 889 -29.77 -13.91 8.02
N LYS A 890 -28.89 -12.96 7.66
CA LYS A 890 -29.13 -11.51 7.83
C LYS A 890 -28.57 -10.78 6.60
N ALA A 891 -29.23 -9.70 6.17
CA ALA A 891 -28.62 -8.71 5.29
C ALA A 891 -28.85 -7.30 5.83
N LYS A 892 -27.77 -6.52 6.00
CA LYS A 892 -27.83 -5.16 6.58
C LYS A 892 -26.97 -4.18 5.79
N ILE A 893 -27.42 -2.93 5.68
CA ILE A 893 -26.64 -1.82 5.14
C ILE A 893 -25.59 -1.39 6.18
N ILE A 894 -24.35 -1.20 5.74
CA ILE A 894 -23.21 -0.73 6.53
C ILE A 894 -22.42 0.37 5.77
N ASP A 895 -21.43 0.96 6.42
CA ASP A 895 -20.57 2.05 5.91
C ASP A 895 -21.32 3.36 5.58
N PHE A 896 -21.62 4.17 6.60
CA PHE A 896 -22.26 5.48 6.47
C PHE A 896 -21.29 6.67 6.56
N ALA A 897 -19.98 6.41 6.65
CA ALA A 897 -18.88 7.39 6.54
C ALA A 897 -18.94 8.33 5.32
N HIS A 898 -19.67 7.91 4.28
CA HIS A 898 -19.90 8.63 3.03
C HIS A 898 -21.39 8.74 2.68
N ALA A 899 -22.28 8.67 3.69
CA ALA A 899 -23.68 9.09 3.57
C ALA A 899 -23.78 10.61 3.67
N PHE A 900 -24.49 11.24 2.72
CA PHE A 900 -24.75 12.68 2.70
C PHE A 900 -26.27 12.93 2.78
N PRO A 901 -26.73 14.08 3.30
CA PRO A 901 -28.09 14.52 3.04
C PRO A 901 -28.29 14.74 1.53
N ALA A 902 -29.53 14.65 1.05
CA ALA A 902 -29.86 15.17 -0.26
C ALA A 902 -29.73 16.71 -0.28
N ASP A 903 -29.24 17.27 -1.40
CA ASP A 903 -29.19 18.71 -1.63
C ASP A 903 -30.61 19.32 -1.70
N GLU A 904 -30.74 20.64 -1.64
CA GLU A 904 -31.98 21.40 -1.37
C GLU A 904 -33.12 21.28 -2.43
N ALA A 905 -33.03 20.35 -3.39
CA ALA A 905 -34.09 20.00 -4.33
C ALA A 905 -34.85 18.74 -3.86
N PRO A 906 -36.05 18.88 -3.27
CA PRO A 906 -36.73 17.77 -2.60
C PRO A 906 -37.30 16.71 -3.56
N GLY A 907 -37.38 15.47 -3.08
CA GLY A 907 -38.28 14.43 -3.63
C GLY A 907 -37.66 13.39 -4.57
N THR A 908 -36.36 13.42 -4.87
CA THR A 908 -35.70 12.36 -5.67
C THR A 908 -35.11 11.25 -4.80
N VAL A 909 -35.21 10.00 -5.26
CA VAL A 909 -34.57 8.83 -4.64
C VAL A 909 -33.08 8.75 -4.98
N ASP A 910 -32.31 7.96 -4.23
CA ASP A 910 -30.91 7.69 -4.57
C ASP A 910 -30.81 6.61 -5.67
N TYR A 911 -30.91 7.04 -6.94
CA TYR A 911 -30.76 6.16 -8.10
C TYR A 911 -29.42 5.41 -8.17
N ASN A 912 -28.33 5.96 -7.60
CA ASN A 912 -27.03 5.29 -7.57
C ASN A 912 -27.06 4.06 -6.67
N TYR A 913 -27.65 4.19 -5.47
CA TYR A 913 -27.82 3.08 -4.56
C TYR A 913 -28.92 2.11 -5.04
N LEU A 914 -30.06 2.65 -5.49
CA LEU A 914 -31.22 1.88 -5.94
C LEU A 914 -30.86 0.90 -7.09
N GLN A 915 -30.19 1.37 -8.15
CA GLN A 915 -29.78 0.53 -9.27
C GLN A 915 -28.91 -0.67 -8.84
N GLY A 916 -28.04 -0.46 -7.83
CA GLY A 916 -27.17 -1.49 -7.31
C GLY A 916 -27.89 -2.53 -6.45
N ILE A 917 -28.84 -2.12 -5.59
CA ILE A 917 -29.67 -3.08 -4.83
C ILE A 917 -30.64 -3.83 -5.76
N GLU A 918 -31.25 -3.17 -6.74
CA GLU A 918 -32.08 -3.82 -7.77
C GLU A 918 -31.29 -4.92 -8.51
N SER A 919 -30.04 -4.64 -8.86
CA SER A 919 -29.15 -5.60 -9.53
C SER A 919 -28.77 -6.77 -8.61
N LEU A 920 -28.45 -6.51 -7.34
CA LEU A 920 -28.17 -7.55 -6.34
C LEU A 920 -29.37 -8.48 -6.14
N VAL A 921 -30.56 -7.91 -5.97
CA VAL A 921 -31.81 -8.67 -5.87
C VAL A 921 -32.10 -9.43 -7.16
N GLY A 922 -31.83 -8.84 -8.33
CA GLY A 922 -31.96 -9.51 -9.62
C GLY A 922 -31.12 -10.79 -9.73
N ILE A 923 -29.86 -10.74 -9.28
CA ILE A 923 -28.97 -11.92 -9.22
C ILE A 923 -29.56 -13.01 -8.30
N PHE A 924 -30.06 -12.65 -7.12
CA PHE A 924 -30.69 -13.61 -6.22
C PHE A 924 -32.04 -14.15 -6.73
N ARG A 925 -32.80 -13.37 -7.50
CA ARG A 925 -34.02 -13.83 -8.18
C ARG A 925 -33.70 -14.84 -9.30
N GLN A 926 -32.61 -14.64 -10.06
CA GLN A 926 -32.14 -15.60 -11.07
C GLN A 926 -31.78 -16.96 -10.45
N PHE A 927 -31.10 -16.95 -9.29
CA PHE A 927 -30.78 -18.19 -8.56
C PHE A 927 -31.99 -19.03 -8.13
N LEU A 928 -33.19 -18.45 -8.01
CA LEU A 928 -34.42 -19.22 -7.81
C LEU A 928 -35.02 -19.74 -9.13
N ALA A 929 -34.92 -18.98 -10.22
CA ALA A 929 -35.45 -19.41 -11.52
C ALA A 929 -34.69 -20.61 -12.06
N ASP A 930 -33.36 -20.56 -12.01
CA ASP A 930 -32.48 -21.62 -12.52
C ASP A 930 -32.58 -22.93 -11.70
N ASP A 931 -33.14 -22.89 -10.48
CA ASP A 931 -33.41 -24.06 -9.62
C ASP A 931 -34.78 -24.72 -9.90
N VAL A 932 -35.60 -24.11 -10.77
CA VAL A 932 -36.92 -24.64 -11.21
C VAL A 932 -36.85 -25.33 -12.58
N GLU A 933 -35.85 -25.00 -13.41
CA GLU A 933 -35.59 -25.69 -14.68
C GLU A 933 -34.66 -26.93 -14.52
N SER A 934 -34.24 -27.28 -13.28
CA SER A 934 -33.28 -28.35 -12.95
C SER A 934 -33.74 -29.36 -11.88
#